data_AF-A0A3Q7HDG3-F1
#
_entry.id   AF-A0A3Q7HDG3-F1
#
_cell.length_a   1.000
_cell.length_b   1.000
_cell.length_c   1.000
_cell.angle_alpha   90.00
_cell.angle_beta   90.00
_cell.angle_gamma   90.00
#
_symmetry.space_group_name_H-M   'P 1'
#
loop_
_entity.id
_entity.type
_entity.pdbx_description
1 polymer ?
#
loop_
_entity_poly.entity_id
_entity_poly.type
_entity_poly.pdbx_seq_one_letter_code
_entity_poly.pdbx_strand_id
1 'polypeptide(L)'
;MKSFYLHYFSLLLSFSTIFSSSAIAFDYADALSKSLLYFEAQRSGRLPYNQRVTWRDHSGLTDGLEEGVDLVGGYYDAGDHVKFGLPMAFTVTMLSWSVIEYGEEISYSGEIEHAFEAIKWGTDYFIKAHTSPNVLWAEVGDGDTDHYCWQRPEDMTTSRRSFKIDENNPGSDLAGETAAAMAAASIVFRKSNPHYSHLLLHHAQQLFEFGDKYRGKYDKSVGVVKNYYASVSGYEDELLWAALWLYKATDKEDYLEYVINKANSFGGIGWAITEFSWDVKFAGLQIIASKILQEKKYNKHIHIQEQYRSKAEHYICSCLNKNNGTTNVNRTPGGLLYVRQWNNMQYVSNAAFLLTFYSDFLRKIDKKIVCHGGIVDHEELFSFAKSQVDYILGSNPKNMSYLVGFGPNYPKRVHHRGASIVSYRENKGFIGCTQGYDYWYNKNGPNPNVLIGAIVGGPDNQDEFNDDRANYVQTEACTYNTAPLVLVDNHAGKDGAEDGNMVDFRGNPVDKSRTGGWLAAGLILGTELSERVCVMGISMNLVTYLVGDLHLPSSKSANIVTNFMGTLNLLGLLGGFLADAKLGRYLTVGIFASIAAVGVTLLTLATSIPGMKPPECNPRKSGHCIEASGQQLALLYTALYILALGGGGIKSNVSGFGSDQFDSSDPKENKSMIYFFNRFYFCISLGSLFAVTVLVYLQDNVGRGWGYGISAGTMVLGVAVLIGGTTLYRFKKPQGSPLTIIWRVLLLAWRKRKLSYPSDTGFLNEYHNAKVPHTHMLRCLDKAAILDDSAAANENSKNRWIVSTVTEVEEVKMVLKLIPIWSTCILFWTVYSQMNTFTIEQATFMNRNVGNFAVPAGSLSVFLFISILLFTSINERVTVRIARKITHNSQGITSLQRVGIGLLLSIVGMVASALVEKRRREHAIHHNFKISAFWLVPQFFIVGAGEAFAYVGQLEFFIREAPEGMKSMSTGLFLSTLSMGYFVSSLLVFVVQKATKGRWLKSNLNKGKLDLFYWLLAVLGVINFLIFIAFSMKHQYKVQKLSSIEDSAEELGSWKDLTLDNKEKKLEADEKVEA
;
A
#
# COMPACT_ATOMS: atom_id res chain seq x y z
N MET A 1 23.88 -34.10 -60.89
CA MET A 1 24.85 -33.14 -61.46
C MET A 1 24.05 -32.02 -62.13
N LYS A 2 24.16 -30.78 -61.64
CA LYS A 2 23.52 -29.54 -62.16
C LYS A 2 21.98 -29.59 -62.23
N SER A 3 21.26 -29.34 -61.14
CA SER A 3 20.89 -27.97 -60.78
C SER A 3 20.81 -27.82 -59.25
N PHE A 4 21.98 -27.98 -58.63
CA PHE A 4 22.20 -28.02 -57.18
C PHE A 4 22.70 -26.67 -56.62
N TYR A 5 22.58 -25.58 -57.40
CA TYR A 5 23.26 -24.30 -57.13
C TYR A 5 22.36 -23.06 -57.01
N LEU A 6 21.03 -23.21 -57.04
CA LEU A 6 20.11 -22.06 -56.91
C LEU A 6 19.31 -22.02 -55.59
N HIS A 7 19.53 -22.97 -54.67
CA HIS A 7 18.86 -22.97 -53.36
C HIS A 7 19.79 -22.70 -52.17
N TYR A 8 21.11 -22.56 -52.42
CA TYR A 8 22.09 -22.27 -51.36
C TYR A 8 22.36 -20.77 -51.15
N PHE A 9 21.83 -19.88 -52.00
CA PHE A 9 21.99 -18.43 -51.84
C PHE A 9 20.84 -17.76 -51.07
N SER A 10 19.72 -18.46 -50.86
CA SER A 10 18.58 -17.97 -50.03
C SER A 10 18.61 -18.49 -48.59
N LEU A 11 19.54 -19.38 -48.24
CA LEU A 11 19.71 -19.91 -46.88
C LEU A 11 20.81 -19.19 -46.07
N LEU A 12 21.57 -18.29 -46.68
CA LEU A 12 22.64 -17.50 -46.05
C LEU A 12 22.25 -16.03 -45.81
N LEU A 13 21.03 -15.62 -46.19
CA LEU A 13 20.47 -14.27 -45.94
C LEU A 13 19.31 -14.28 -44.92
N SER A 14 18.99 -15.44 -44.33
CA SER A 14 17.97 -15.60 -43.28
C SER A 14 18.57 -15.95 -41.91
N PHE A 15 19.89 -15.83 -41.75
CA PHE A 15 20.59 -16.04 -40.46
C PHE A 15 20.88 -14.75 -39.68
N SER A 16 20.26 -13.64 -40.07
CA SER A 16 20.36 -12.38 -39.37
C SER A 16 18.99 -11.73 -39.29
N THR A 17 18.23 -12.06 -38.24
CA THR A 17 17.23 -11.19 -37.55
C THR A 17 16.13 -11.97 -36.81
N ILE A 18 16.46 -12.81 -35.82
CA ILE A 18 15.53 -13.02 -34.68
C ILE A 18 16.35 -13.20 -33.39
N PHE A 19 17.08 -12.15 -33.01
CA PHE A 19 17.28 -11.87 -31.59
C PHE A 19 16.13 -10.93 -31.20
N SER A 20 14.98 -11.49 -30.87
CA SER A 20 14.00 -10.75 -30.07
C SER A 20 14.58 -10.70 -28.66
N SER A 21 15.27 -9.62 -28.33
CA SER A 21 15.61 -9.30 -26.95
C SER A 21 14.30 -9.24 -26.16
N SER A 22 14.10 -10.20 -25.26
CA SER A 22 13.11 -10.06 -24.20
C SER A 22 13.43 -8.75 -23.47
N ALA A 23 12.59 -7.74 -23.66
CA ALA A 23 12.74 -6.46 -22.98
C ALA A 23 12.72 -6.73 -21.47
N ILE A 24 13.83 -6.41 -20.80
CA ILE A 24 13.90 -6.40 -19.34
C ILE A 24 12.91 -5.33 -18.89
N ALA A 25 11.85 -5.75 -18.21
CA ALA A 25 10.89 -4.81 -17.62
C ALA A 25 11.51 -4.25 -16.34
N PHE A 26 11.91 -2.97 -16.36
CA PHE A 26 12.38 -2.26 -15.17
C PHE A 26 11.20 -1.79 -14.32
N ASP A 27 11.40 -1.75 -13.00
CA ASP A 27 10.42 -1.19 -12.06
C ASP A 27 10.62 0.32 -11.91
N TYR A 28 9.88 1.11 -12.72
CA TYR A 28 9.97 2.57 -12.67
C TYR A 28 9.44 3.17 -11.36
N ALA A 29 8.55 2.46 -10.63
CA ALA A 29 8.06 2.94 -9.34
C ALA A 29 9.16 2.84 -8.27
N ASP A 30 9.95 1.77 -8.31
CA ASP A 30 11.14 1.64 -7.47
C ASP A 30 12.23 2.66 -7.84
N ALA A 31 12.45 2.90 -9.14
CA ALA A 31 13.36 3.95 -9.61
C ALA A 31 12.95 5.35 -9.10
N LEU A 32 11.66 5.70 -9.22
CA LEU A 32 11.10 6.94 -8.67
C LEU A 32 11.33 7.07 -7.16
N SER A 33 10.97 6.03 -6.41
CA SER A 33 11.08 6.03 -4.94
C SER A 33 12.52 6.25 -4.52
N LYS A 34 13.48 5.64 -5.23
CA LYS A 34 14.91 5.86 -5.03
C LYS A 34 15.32 7.29 -5.38
N SER A 35 14.93 7.81 -6.55
CA SER A 35 15.23 9.19 -6.97
C SER A 35 14.84 10.23 -5.91
N LEU A 36 13.73 10.03 -5.19
CA LEU A 36 13.32 10.92 -4.10
C LEU A 36 14.20 10.84 -2.85
N LEU A 37 14.81 9.68 -2.57
CA LEU A 37 15.80 9.53 -1.49
C LEU A 37 17.06 10.35 -1.77
N TYR A 38 17.44 10.56 -3.03
CA TYR A 38 18.59 11.39 -3.35
C TYR A 38 18.38 12.84 -2.90
N PHE A 39 17.19 13.41 -3.08
CA PHE A 39 16.90 14.74 -2.56
C PHE A 39 17.02 14.81 -1.04
N GLU A 40 16.57 13.78 -0.30
CA GLU A 40 16.81 13.72 1.13
C GLU A 40 18.29 13.68 1.50
N ALA A 41 19.11 12.98 0.69
CA ALA A 41 20.55 12.93 0.83
C ALA A 41 21.25 14.25 0.51
N GLN A 42 20.61 15.17 -0.23
CA GLN A 42 21.11 16.51 -0.55
C GLN A 42 20.63 17.61 0.41
N ARG A 43 19.70 17.32 1.34
CA ARG A 43 19.15 18.34 2.24
C ARG A 43 20.24 19.02 3.09
N SER A 44 20.29 20.34 3.07
CA SER A 44 21.05 21.16 4.02
C SER A 44 20.12 21.69 5.11
N GLY A 45 20.68 22.10 6.25
CA GLY A 45 19.95 22.65 7.37
C GLY A 45 19.48 21.59 8.38
N ARG A 46 18.37 21.90 9.06
CA ARG A 46 17.82 21.04 10.11
C ARG A 46 16.90 19.97 9.51
N LEU A 47 17.45 18.78 9.34
CA LEU A 47 16.73 17.60 8.83
C LEU A 47 15.48 17.25 9.68
N PRO A 48 14.39 16.76 9.07
CA PRO A 48 13.18 16.40 9.79
C PRO A 48 13.32 15.03 10.47
N TYR A 49 12.52 14.76 11.50
CA TYR A 49 12.60 13.51 12.29
C TYR A 49 12.20 12.26 11.48
N ASN A 50 11.43 12.43 10.41
CA ASN A 50 10.96 11.38 9.51
C ASN A 50 11.87 11.18 8.27
N GLN A 51 13.05 11.80 8.23
CA GLN A 51 14.05 11.61 7.18
C GLN A 51 14.39 10.11 7.00
N ARG A 52 14.26 9.60 5.77
CA ARG A 52 14.56 8.21 5.38
C ARG A 52 16.06 7.99 5.19
N VAL A 53 16.78 8.98 4.67
CA VAL A 53 18.25 8.94 4.54
C VAL A 53 18.89 9.22 5.89
N THR A 54 19.12 8.16 6.65
CA THR A 54 19.52 8.24 8.07
C THR A 54 21.01 8.46 8.31
N TRP A 55 21.88 8.30 7.30
CA TRP A 55 23.32 8.54 7.44
C TRP A 55 23.70 10.03 7.35
N ARG A 56 22.78 10.90 6.92
CA ARG A 56 22.89 12.37 6.99
C ARG A 56 22.47 12.91 8.35
N ASP A 57 23.04 14.03 8.77
CA ASP A 57 22.63 14.77 9.97
C ASP A 57 22.48 16.28 9.71
N HIS A 58 22.09 17.03 10.74
CA HIS A 58 21.96 18.48 10.70
C HIS A 58 23.28 19.16 10.32
N SER A 59 23.24 20.06 9.33
CA SER A 59 24.41 20.73 8.75
C SER A 59 24.03 22.11 8.21
N GLY A 60 24.99 23.00 7.95
CA GLY A 60 24.72 24.36 7.44
C GLY A 60 23.76 25.17 8.34
N LEU A 61 23.88 25.02 9.66
CA LEU A 61 22.95 25.61 10.65
C LEU A 61 23.20 27.10 10.91
N THR A 62 24.30 27.65 10.38
CA THR A 62 24.71 29.05 10.54
C THR A 62 24.62 29.81 9.21
N ASP A 63 23.99 29.23 8.20
CA ASP A 63 23.91 29.78 6.85
C ASP A 63 23.15 31.10 6.86
N GLY A 64 23.78 32.15 6.33
CA GLY A 64 23.27 33.52 6.30
C GLY A 64 23.55 34.34 7.58
N LEU A 65 24.04 33.72 8.66
CA LEU A 65 24.24 34.38 9.95
C LEU A 65 25.22 35.57 9.87
N GLU A 66 26.31 35.42 9.11
CA GLU A 66 27.32 36.47 8.90
C GLU A 66 26.74 37.70 8.20
N GLU A 67 25.72 37.50 7.37
CA GLU A 67 25.05 38.54 6.58
C GLU A 67 23.75 39.04 7.24
N GLY A 68 23.43 38.53 8.45
CA GLY A 68 22.26 38.95 9.22
C GLY A 68 20.92 38.38 8.72
N VAL A 69 20.93 37.26 8.00
CA VAL A 69 19.74 36.60 7.42
C VAL A 69 19.69 35.10 7.78
N ASP A 70 18.51 34.48 7.73
CA ASP A 70 18.37 33.02 7.89
C ASP A 70 18.35 32.36 6.52
N LEU A 71 19.43 31.67 6.14
CA LEU A 71 19.53 30.89 4.89
C LEU A 71 19.70 29.38 5.17
N VAL A 72 19.29 28.92 6.36
CA VAL A 72 19.30 27.50 6.74
C VAL A 72 18.21 26.74 5.98
N GLY A 73 18.56 25.58 5.40
CA GLY A 73 17.66 24.79 4.54
C GLY A 73 18.17 24.66 3.12
N GLY A 74 17.31 24.27 2.17
CA GLY A 74 17.69 24.11 0.76
C GLY A 74 18.53 22.85 0.50
N TYR A 75 19.04 22.74 -0.72
CA TYR A 75 19.83 21.60 -1.15
C TYR A 75 21.31 21.96 -1.34
N TYR A 76 22.18 21.02 -1.00
CA TYR A 76 23.54 21.03 -1.56
C TYR A 76 23.47 20.60 -3.03
N ASP A 77 24.28 21.25 -3.87
CA ASP A 77 24.14 21.16 -5.33
C ASP A 77 24.47 19.77 -5.89
N ALA A 78 25.64 19.25 -5.51
CA ALA A 78 26.20 18.02 -6.05
C ALA A 78 26.94 17.20 -4.98
N GLY A 79 28.20 16.84 -5.23
CA GLY A 79 29.08 16.18 -4.27
C GLY A 79 29.64 17.09 -3.18
N ASP A 80 29.36 18.38 -3.27
CA ASP A 80 29.87 19.48 -2.44
C ASP A 80 28.86 19.95 -1.39
N HIS A 81 29.16 21.06 -0.70
CA HIS A 81 28.25 21.65 0.28
C HIS A 81 27.90 23.11 -0.01
N VAL A 82 28.04 23.53 -1.25
CA VAL A 82 27.60 24.84 -1.71
C VAL A 82 26.12 24.78 -2.08
N LYS A 83 25.40 25.87 -1.84
CA LYS A 83 24.01 26.04 -2.28
C LYS A 83 23.99 26.97 -3.49
N PHE A 84 24.16 26.44 -4.69
CA PHE A 84 24.06 27.22 -5.91
C PHE A 84 22.58 27.47 -6.29
N GLY A 85 22.16 28.74 -6.31
CA GLY A 85 20.76 29.11 -6.47
C GLY A 85 20.17 28.76 -7.84
N LEU A 86 20.91 28.99 -8.93
CA LEU A 86 20.42 28.77 -10.29
C LEU A 86 20.09 27.29 -10.59
N PRO A 87 21.03 26.33 -10.42
CA PRO A 87 20.72 24.91 -10.63
C PRO A 87 19.71 24.36 -9.61
N MET A 88 19.67 24.89 -8.38
CA MET A 88 18.64 24.53 -7.40
C MET A 88 17.25 25.01 -7.84
N ALA A 89 17.13 26.22 -8.37
CA ALA A 89 15.87 26.74 -8.90
C ALA A 89 15.38 25.88 -10.06
N PHE A 90 16.26 25.55 -11.02
CA PHE A 90 15.94 24.64 -12.12
C PHE A 90 15.46 23.25 -11.63
N THR A 91 16.16 22.69 -10.64
CA THR A 91 15.77 21.41 -10.00
C THR A 91 14.34 21.48 -9.47
N VAL A 92 14.00 22.54 -8.73
CA VAL A 92 12.65 22.70 -8.14
C VAL A 92 11.60 22.95 -9.22
N THR A 93 11.95 23.68 -10.29
CA THR A 93 11.07 23.82 -11.47
C THR A 93 10.76 22.47 -12.10
N MET A 94 11.78 21.63 -12.32
CA MET A 94 11.62 20.30 -12.93
C MET A 94 10.85 19.32 -12.03
N LEU A 95 11.11 19.30 -10.72
CA LEU A 95 10.32 18.52 -9.75
C LEU A 95 8.85 18.96 -9.76
N SER A 96 8.61 20.27 -9.73
CA SER A 96 7.26 20.82 -9.77
C SER A 96 6.56 20.51 -11.09
N TRP A 97 7.26 20.63 -12.22
CA TRP A 97 6.72 20.30 -13.53
C TRP A 97 6.34 18.82 -13.62
N SER A 98 7.20 17.93 -13.11
CA SER A 98 6.93 16.50 -13.06
C SER A 98 5.67 16.17 -12.25
N VAL A 99 5.51 16.78 -11.07
CA VAL A 99 4.31 16.60 -10.25
C VAL A 99 3.06 17.22 -10.88
N ILE A 100 3.18 18.32 -11.63
CA ILE A 100 2.04 18.94 -12.32
C ILE A 100 1.50 18.04 -13.45
N GLU A 101 2.38 17.38 -14.20
CA GLU A 101 1.96 16.58 -15.36
C GLU A 101 1.72 15.11 -15.00
N TYR A 102 2.47 14.55 -14.05
CA TYR A 102 2.49 13.12 -13.70
C TYR A 102 2.18 12.84 -12.21
N GLY A 103 1.53 13.79 -11.53
CA GLY A 103 1.21 13.67 -10.10
C GLY A 103 0.30 12.48 -9.76
N GLU A 104 -0.56 12.05 -10.69
CA GLU A 104 -1.41 10.88 -10.51
C GLU A 104 -0.58 9.60 -10.49
N GLU A 105 0.35 9.45 -11.44
CA GLU A 105 1.23 8.30 -11.52
C GLU A 105 2.25 8.27 -10.35
N ILE A 106 2.76 9.43 -9.91
CA ILE A 106 3.56 9.55 -8.67
C ILE A 106 2.72 9.12 -7.46
N SER A 107 1.44 9.51 -7.39
CA SER A 107 0.55 9.08 -6.32
C SER A 107 0.30 7.56 -6.33
N TYR A 108 0.22 6.92 -7.51
CA TYR A 108 0.08 5.48 -7.63
C TYR A 108 1.27 4.71 -7.03
N SER A 109 2.48 5.27 -7.14
CA SER A 109 3.68 4.70 -6.50
C SER A 109 3.74 4.90 -4.97
N GLY A 110 2.85 5.70 -4.39
CA GLY A 110 2.83 6.02 -2.96
C GLY A 110 3.81 7.12 -2.54
N GLU A 111 4.46 7.82 -3.48
CA GLU A 111 5.54 8.77 -3.21
C GLU A 111 5.13 10.26 -3.33
N ILE A 112 3.85 10.58 -3.55
CA ILE A 112 3.39 11.97 -3.78
C ILE A 112 3.72 12.93 -2.62
N GLU A 113 3.60 12.46 -1.37
CA GLU A 113 3.95 13.27 -0.19
C GLU A 113 5.45 13.54 -0.14
N HIS A 114 6.29 12.58 -0.51
CA HIS A 114 7.74 12.74 -0.57
C HIS A 114 8.15 13.68 -1.71
N ALA A 115 7.46 13.65 -2.85
CA ALA A 115 7.64 14.62 -3.92
C ALA A 115 7.25 16.04 -3.48
N PHE A 116 6.13 16.20 -2.75
CA PHE A 116 5.73 17.48 -2.16
C PHE A 116 6.77 17.98 -1.15
N GLU A 117 7.26 17.11 -0.26
CA GLU A 117 8.33 17.46 0.68
C GLU A 117 9.62 17.87 -0.05
N ALA A 118 9.98 17.19 -1.15
CA ALA A 118 11.16 17.51 -1.94
C ALA A 118 11.07 18.91 -2.59
N ILE A 119 9.91 19.23 -3.19
CA ILE A 119 9.65 20.57 -3.76
C ILE A 119 9.66 21.62 -2.65
N LYS A 120 8.93 21.36 -1.55
CA LYS A 120 8.79 22.30 -0.45
C LYS A 120 10.13 22.64 0.21
N TRP A 121 11.05 21.68 0.32
CA TRP A 121 12.37 21.91 0.89
C TRP A 121 13.17 22.98 0.13
N GLY A 122 13.09 22.97 -1.20
CA GLY A 122 13.71 23.98 -2.06
C GLY A 122 12.96 25.32 -1.98
N THR A 123 11.63 25.31 -2.06
CA THR A 123 10.86 26.56 -2.04
C THR A 123 10.85 27.27 -0.68
N ASP A 124 10.93 26.53 0.44
CA ASP A 124 11.13 27.12 1.76
C ASP A 124 12.45 27.88 1.84
N TYR A 125 13.50 27.35 1.22
CA TYR A 125 14.78 28.06 1.09
C TYR A 125 14.66 29.29 0.19
N PHE A 126 13.96 29.21 -0.95
CA PHE A 126 13.80 30.39 -1.81
C PHE A 126 12.98 31.52 -1.15
N ILE A 127 11.98 31.19 -0.32
CA ILE A 127 11.26 32.19 0.49
C ILE A 127 12.22 32.92 1.43
N LYS A 128 13.12 32.18 2.08
CA LYS A 128 14.17 32.76 2.93
C LYS A 128 15.20 33.57 2.15
N ALA A 129 15.60 33.09 0.98
CA ALA A 129 16.55 33.76 0.10
C ALA A 129 15.99 35.03 -0.53
N HIS A 130 14.67 35.15 -0.69
CA HIS A 130 14.01 36.36 -1.20
C HIS A 130 13.62 37.29 -0.05
N THR A 131 14.60 38.00 0.51
CA THR A 131 14.45 38.81 1.73
C THR A 131 13.76 40.15 1.51
N SER A 132 13.71 40.65 0.28
CA SER A 132 13.05 41.92 -0.09
C SER A 132 12.72 41.91 -1.59
N PRO A 133 11.76 42.70 -2.08
CA PRO A 133 11.24 42.60 -3.45
C PRO A 133 12.29 42.60 -4.57
N ASN A 134 13.41 43.30 -4.37
CA ASN A 134 14.52 43.39 -5.34
C ASN A 134 15.84 42.82 -4.77
N VAL A 135 15.77 41.82 -3.88
CA VAL A 135 16.95 41.18 -3.27
C VAL A 135 16.74 39.67 -3.23
N LEU A 136 17.64 38.91 -3.86
CA LEU A 136 17.65 37.45 -3.82
C LEU A 136 19.06 36.95 -3.48
N TRP A 137 19.17 36.12 -2.44
CA TRP A 137 20.40 35.42 -2.09
C TRP A 137 20.67 34.28 -3.08
N ALA A 138 21.77 34.40 -3.80
CA ALA A 138 22.15 33.59 -4.95
C ALA A 138 22.95 32.34 -4.59
N GLU A 139 23.77 32.43 -3.54
CA GLU A 139 24.71 31.38 -3.15
C GLU A 139 24.98 31.41 -1.66
N VAL A 140 25.18 30.24 -1.06
CA VAL A 140 25.70 30.09 0.31
C VAL A 140 26.85 29.09 0.29
N GLY A 141 28.01 29.54 0.78
CA GLY A 141 29.27 28.83 0.59
C GLY A 141 30.11 29.50 -0.49
N ASP A 142 31.42 29.38 -0.36
CA ASP A 142 32.36 29.76 -1.41
C ASP A 142 32.91 28.49 -2.06
N GLY A 143 32.69 28.32 -3.37
CA GLY A 143 33.05 27.10 -4.09
C GLY A 143 34.53 26.73 -3.97
N ASP A 144 35.43 27.71 -4.06
CA ASP A 144 36.88 27.44 -4.00
C ASP A 144 37.30 26.86 -2.64
N THR A 145 36.81 27.47 -1.54
CA THR A 145 37.10 26.99 -0.19
C THR A 145 36.37 25.69 0.15
N ASP A 146 35.13 25.51 -0.32
CA ASP A 146 34.39 24.26 -0.13
C ASP A 146 35.06 23.09 -0.87
N HIS A 147 35.54 23.34 -2.09
CA HIS A 147 36.17 22.32 -2.94
C HIS A 147 37.58 21.96 -2.49
N TYR A 148 38.28 22.89 -1.84
CA TYR A 148 39.55 22.63 -1.14
C TYR A 148 39.41 21.63 0.02
N CYS A 149 38.22 21.48 0.59
CA CYS A 149 37.96 20.53 1.68
C CYS A 149 37.15 19.31 1.21
N TRP A 150 37.49 18.15 1.75
CA TRP A 150 36.67 16.93 1.64
C TRP A 150 36.18 16.58 3.05
N GLN A 151 35.09 17.18 3.49
CA GLN A 151 34.54 16.96 4.83
C GLN A 151 33.14 16.40 4.75
N ARG A 152 32.58 15.97 5.88
CA ARG A 152 31.14 15.76 5.96
C ARG A 152 30.43 17.10 6.02
N PRO A 153 29.17 17.18 5.54
CA PRO A 153 28.38 18.40 5.69
C PRO A 153 28.28 18.86 7.15
N GLU A 154 28.25 17.90 8.08
CA GLU A 154 28.11 18.16 9.51
C GLU A 154 29.39 18.73 10.16
N ASP A 155 30.57 18.48 9.56
CA ASP A 155 31.88 18.92 10.05
C ASP A 155 32.44 20.11 9.27
N MET A 156 31.63 20.72 8.40
CA MET A 156 32.09 21.77 7.51
C MET A 156 32.69 22.96 8.26
N THR A 157 33.94 23.31 7.93
CA THR A 157 34.65 24.46 8.48
C THR A 157 34.97 25.53 7.43
N THR A 158 34.48 25.33 6.20
CA THR A 158 34.69 26.21 5.05
C THR A 158 33.87 27.47 5.17
N SER A 159 34.26 28.53 4.46
CA SER A 159 33.51 29.79 4.49
C SER A 159 32.09 29.55 3.98
N ARG A 160 31.10 29.97 4.76
CA ARG A 160 29.68 29.94 4.39
C ARG A 160 29.13 31.32 4.07
N ARG A 161 30.02 32.21 3.61
CA ARG A 161 29.65 33.53 3.12
C ARG A 161 28.53 33.38 2.08
N SER A 162 27.55 34.27 2.18
CA SER A 162 26.40 34.26 1.29
C SER A 162 26.49 35.42 0.31
N PHE A 163 26.09 35.17 -0.92
CA PHE A 163 26.13 36.17 -2.00
C PHE A 163 24.72 36.44 -2.49
N LYS A 164 24.45 37.67 -2.94
CA LYS A 164 23.12 38.11 -3.37
C LYS A 164 23.18 38.87 -4.68
N ILE A 165 22.05 38.90 -5.36
CA ILE A 165 21.74 39.85 -6.42
C ILE A 165 20.77 40.91 -5.88
N ASP A 166 20.92 42.13 -6.37
CA ASP A 166 20.08 43.27 -6.02
C ASP A 166 19.98 44.28 -7.18
N GLU A 167 19.36 45.44 -6.96
CA GLU A 167 19.19 46.48 -7.97
C GLU A 167 20.50 46.98 -8.59
N ASN A 168 21.60 46.96 -7.82
CA ASN A 168 22.92 47.41 -8.27
C ASN A 168 23.74 46.26 -8.88
N ASN A 169 23.45 45.03 -8.46
CA ASN A 169 24.12 43.81 -8.90
C ASN A 169 23.05 42.83 -9.43
N PRO A 170 22.50 43.06 -10.63
CA PRO A 170 21.35 42.32 -11.15
C PRO A 170 21.66 40.86 -11.51
N GLY A 171 20.63 40.02 -11.55
CA GLY A 171 20.72 38.61 -11.97
C GLY A 171 19.37 38.07 -12.44
N SER A 172 18.99 38.43 -13.66
CA SER A 172 17.71 38.13 -14.29
C SER A 172 17.49 36.65 -14.57
N ASP A 173 18.55 35.94 -14.91
CA ASP A 173 18.61 34.48 -15.07
C ASP A 173 18.22 33.79 -13.75
N LEU A 174 18.95 34.07 -12.67
CA LEU A 174 18.67 33.51 -11.36
C LEU A 174 17.28 33.91 -10.83
N ALA A 175 16.93 35.19 -10.92
CA ALA A 175 15.61 35.67 -10.49
C ALA A 175 14.48 35.04 -11.31
N GLY A 176 14.67 34.91 -12.62
CA GLY A 176 13.73 34.28 -13.55
C GLY A 176 13.53 32.80 -13.25
N GLU A 177 14.60 32.00 -13.11
CA GLU A 177 14.46 30.58 -12.80
C GLU A 177 13.84 30.37 -11.40
N THR A 178 14.18 31.20 -10.41
CA THR A 178 13.57 31.13 -9.08
C THR A 178 12.08 31.50 -9.13
N ALA A 179 11.70 32.49 -9.94
CA ALA A 179 10.30 32.84 -10.19
C ALA A 179 9.55 31.69 -10.88
N ALA A 180 10.17 31.03 -11.87
CA ALA A 180 9.62 29.85 -12.53
C ALA A 180 9.38 28.70 -11.53
N ALA A 181 10.38 28.41 -10.69
CA ALA A 181 10.30 27.37 -9.66
C ALA A 181 9.15 27.62 -8.67
N MET A 182 9.06 28.84 -8.15
CA MET A 182 7.99 29.23 -7.22
C MET A 182 6.61 29.25 -7.89
N ALA A 183 6.52 29.72 -9.14
CA ALA A 183 5.27 29.71 -9.89
C ALA A 183 4.79 28.28 -10.18
N ALA A 184 5.69 27.39 -10.61
CA ALA A 184 5.39 25.96 -10.80
C ALA A 184 4.97 25.30 -9.48
N ALA A 185 5.74 25.47 -8.41
CA ALA A 185 5.40 24.94 -7.09
C ALA A 185 4.07 25.50 -6.56
N SER A 186 3.73 26.76 -6.86
CA SER A 186 2.43 27.33 -6.48
C SER A 186 1.25 26.57 -7.11
N ILE A 187 1.43 25.99 -8.30
CA ILE A 187 0.42 25.15 -8.96
C ILE A 187 0.29 23.81 -8.21
N VAL A 188 1.42 23.19 -7.85
CA VAL A 188 1.47 21.94 -7.08
C VAL A 188 0.72 22.07 -5.76
N PHE A 189 1.01 23.12 -4.98
CA PHE A 189 0.41 23.32 -3.66
C PHE A 189 -0.97 23.97 -3.68
N ARG A 190 -1.49 24.37 -4.85
CA ARG A 190 -2.76 25.12 -4.98
C ARG A 190 -3.92 24.45 -4.27
N LYS A 191 -4.00 23.12 -4.31
CA LYS A 191 -5.07 22.33 -3.69
C LYS A 191 -4.75 21.86 -2.27
N SER A 192 -3.50 21.44 -2.03
CA SER A 192 -3.09 20.84 -0.75
C SER A 192 -2.78 21.88 0.33
N ASN A 193 -2.19 23.02 -0.05
CA ASN A 193 -1.89 24.13 0.85
C ASN A 193 -2.05 25.48 0.12
N PRO A 194 -3.30 25.98 -0.01
CA PRO A 194 -3.59 27.21 -0.73
C PRO A 194 -2.85 28.44 -0.19
N HIS A 195 -2.67 28.53 1.14
CA HIS A 195 -1.95 29.65 1.76
C HIS A 195 -0.48 29.67 1.31
N TYR A 196 0.19 28.51 1.36
CA TYR A 196 1.57 28.39 0.88
C TYR A 196 1.66 28.64 -0.63
N SER A 197 0.71 28.14 -1.42
CA SER A 197 0.63 28.43 -2.87
C SER A 197 0.55 29.94 -3.14
N HIS A 198 -0.30 30.69 -2.43
CA HIS A 198 -0.38 32.14 -2.57
C HIS A 198 0.91 32.86 -2.17
N LEU A 199 1.58 32.41 -1.10
CA LEU A 199 2.87 32.94 -0.68
C LEU A 199 3.93 32.74 -1.78
N LEU A 200 4.05 31.52 -2.30
CA LEU A 200 4.98 31.21 -3.40
C LEU A 200 4.69 32.07 -4.63
N LEU A 201 3.43 32.21 -5.00
CA LEU A 201 3.04 33.00 -6.15
C LEU A 201 3.37 34.49 -5.96
N HIS A 202 3.22 35.02 -4.75
CA HIS A 202 3.59 36.40 -4.44
C HIS A 202 5.10 36.65 -4.65
N HIS A 203 5.94 35.77 -4.08
CA HIS A 203 7.39 35.87 -4.28
C HIS A 203 7.76 35.67 -5.76
N ALA A 204 7.10 34.75 -6.49
CA ALA A 204 7.34 34.52 -7.91
C ALA A 204 7.09 35.77 -8.76
N GLN A 205 6.00 36.49 -8.50
CA GLN A 205 5.65 37.72 -9.22
C GLN A 205 6.67 38.82 -8.97
N GLN A 206 7.06 39.01 -7.70
CA GLN A 206 8.09 39.99 -7.32
C GLN A 206 9.46 39.67 -7.93
N LEU A 207 9.89 38.41 -7.90
CA LEU A 207 11.17 38.00 -8.48
C LEU A 207 11.20 38.17 -10.00
N PHE A 208 10.08 37.89 -10.69
CA PHE A 208 9.98 38.15 -12.11
C PHE A 208 10.04 39.64 -12.42
N GLU A 209 9.32 40.49 -11.68
CA GLU A 209 9.38 41.94 -11.82
C GLU A 209 10.79 42.48 -11.56
N PHE A 210 11.47 41.98 -10.52
CA PHE A 210 12.86 42.32 -10.21
C PHE A 210 13.80 41.94 -11.36
N GLY A 211 13.74 40.68 -11.82
CA GLY A 211 14.58 40.15 -12.88
C GLY A 211 14.37 40.87 -14.22
N ASP A 212 13.14 41.23 -14.59
CA ASP A 212 12.87 41.94 -15.84
C ASP A 212 13.22 43.43 -15.76
N LYS A 213 13.02 44.07 -14.60
CA LYS A 213 13.30 45.50 -14.41
C LYS A 213 14.80 45.80 -14.34
N TYR A 214 15.56 44.97 -13.62
CA TYR A 214 17.00 45.13 -13.44
C TYR A 214 17.73 44.03 -14.20
N ARG A 215 17.97 44.26 -15.50
CA ARG A 215 18.50 43.23 -16.39
C ARG A 215 20.01 43.01 -16.25
N GLY A 216 20.41 41.76 -16.05
CA GLY A 216 21.82 41.37 -16.01
C GLY A 216 22.01 39.88 -15.76
N LYS A 217 23.17 39.35 -16.12
CA LYS A 217 23.54 37.96 -15.80
C LYS A 217 24.00 37.88 -14.35
N TYR A 218 23.53 36.90 -13.58
CA TYR A 218 23.88 36.82 -12.16
C TYR A 218 25.37 36.53 -11.93
N ASP A 219 26.03 35.84 -12.84
CA ASP A 219 27.46 35.50 -12.76
C ASP A 219 28.38 36.72 -12.89
N LYS A 220 27.88 37.82 -13.46
CA LYS A 220 28.58 39.13 -13.47
C LYS A 220 28.48 39.84 -12.12
N SER A 221 27.40 39.60 -11.39
CA SER A 221 27.11 40.20 -10.09
C SER A 221 27.73 39.40 -8.95
N VAL A 222 27.65 38.07 -9.05
CA VAL A 222 28.22 37.11 -8.11
C VAL A 222 29.40 36.41 -8.78
N GLY A 223 30.55 37.09 -8.83
CA GLY A 223 31.70 36.63 -9.61
C GLY A 223 32.25 35.25 -9.21
N VAL A 224 31.98 34.80 -7.98
CA VAL A 224 32.42 33.49 -7.46
C VAL A 224 31.74 32.31 -8.16
N VAL A 225 30.53 32.47 -8.72
CA VAL A 225 29.84 31.38 -9.42
C VAL A 225 30.39 31.09 -10.81
N LYS A 226 31.19 31.99 -11.38
CA LYS A 226 31.59 31.95 -12.79
C LYS A 226 32.39 30.70 -13.17
N ASN A 227 33.09 30.10 -12.21
CA ASN A 227 33.86 28.88 -12.43
C ASN A 227 33.03 27.60 -12.26
N TYR A 228 31.77 27.72 -11.81
CA TYR A 228 30.89 26.61 -11.47
C TYR A 228 29.63 26.62 -12.34
N TYR A 229 28.78 27.65 -12.18
CA TYR A 229 27.49 27.80 -12.86
C TYR A 229 27.43 29.16 -13.58
N ALA A 230 28.33 29.40 -14.53
CA ALA A 230 28.24 30.62 -15.35
C ALA A 230 26.96 30.65 -16.19
N SER A 231 26.31 31.81 -16.28
CA SER A 231 25.21 32.04 -17.22
C SER A 231 25.79 32.19 -18.63
N VAL A 232 25.77 31.10 -19.40
CA VAL A 232 26.34 31.09 -20.76
C VAL A 232 25.27 31.51 -21.76
N SER A 233 24.07 30.92 -21.66
CA SER A 233 22.90 31.17 -22.52
C SER A 233 22.47 32.64 -22.54
N GLY A 234 22.53 33.33 -21.39
CA GLY A 234 21.88 34.63 -21.23
C GLY A 234 20.98 34.66 -20.00
N TYR A 235 20.02 35.58 -20.04
CA TYR A 235 18.89 35.58 -19.10
C TYR A 235 17.54 35.65 -19.82
N GLU A 236 17.58 35.84 -21.15
CA GLU A 236 16.43 36.08 -21.98
C GLU A 236 15.48 34.87 -21.99
N ASP A 237 16.02 33.65 -22.00
CA ASP A 237 15.24 32.43 -21.90
C ASP A 237 14.64 32.20 -20.52
N GLU A 238 15.34 32.50 -19.42
CA GLU A 238 14.77 32.45 -18.06
C GLU A 238 13.62 33.44 -17.88
N LEU A 239 13.70 34.64 -18.45
CA LEU A 239 12.60 35.61 -18.37
C LEU A 239 11.37 35.13 -19.15
N LEU A 240 11.55 34.58 -20.36
CA LEU A 240 10.43 33.97 -21.10
C LEU A 240 9.87 32.74 -20.36
N TRP A 241 10.74 31.94 -19.76
CA TRP A 241 10.41 30.72 -19.01
C TRP A 241 9.57 31.04 -17.76
N ALA A 242 10.02 32.02 -16.97
CA ALA A 242 9.32 32.53 -15.80
C ALA A 242 7.94 33.10 -16.16
N ALA A 243 7.86 33.89 -17.23
CA ALA A 243 6.60 34.45 -17.71
C ALA A 243 5.60 33.35 -18.11
N LEU A 244 6.04 32.29 -18.81
CA LEU A 244 5.16 31.15 -19.12
C LEU A 244 4.66 30.43 -17.86
N TRP A 245 5.52 30.19 -16.88
CA TRP A 245 5.12 29.56 -15.62
C TRP A 245 4.18 30.43 -14.80
N LEU A 246 4.41 31.74 -14.76
CA LEU A 246 3.52 32.71 -14.13
C LEU A 246 2.17 32.78 -14.85
N TYR A 247 2.14 32.72 -16.18
CA TYR A 247 0.90 32.59 -16.93
C TYR A 247 0.16 31.31 -16.52
N LYS A 248 0.82 30.15 -16.54
CA LYS A 248 0.22 28.87 -16.12
C LYS A 248 -0.25 28.89 -14.66
N ALA A 249 0.41 29.65 -13.79
CA ALA A 249 0.08 29.78 -12.39
C ALA A 249 -1.02 30.83 -12.09
N THR A 250 -1.31 31.77 -12.99
CA THR A 250 -2.20 32.91 -12.70
C THR A 250 -3.35 33.09 -13.69
N ASP A 251 -3.25 32.50 -14.88
CA ASP A 251 -4.09 32.81 -16.05
C ASP A 251 -4.12 34.32 -16.41
N LYS A 252 -3.14 35.13 -15.96
CA LYS A 252 -3.03 36.55 -16.33
C LYS A 252 -2.41 36.70 -17.71
N GLU A 253 -3.18 37.22 -18.65
CA GLU A 253 -2.78 37.40 -20.06
C GLU A 253 -1.52 38.26 -20.24
N ASP A 254 -1.24 39.21 -19.35
CA ASP A 254 -0.04 40.07 -19.42
C ASP A 254 1.27 39.27 -19.53
N TYR A 255 1.37 38.13 -18.83
CA TYR A 255 2.55 37.26 -18.90
C TYR A 255 2.65 36.51 -20.23
N LEU A 256 1.51 36.07 -20.79
CA LEU A 256 1.50 35.44 -22.10
C LEU A 256 1.83 36.46 -23.20
N GLU A 257 1.30 37.68 -23.07
CA GLU A 257 1.60 38.78 -23.97
C GLU A 257 3.08 39.15 -23.91
N TYR A 258 3.70 39.14 -22.73
CA TYR A 258 5.15 39.30 -22.56
C TYR A 258 5.92 38.25 -23.39
N VAL A 259 5.55 36.97 -23.29
CA VAL A 259 6.21 35.87 -24.03
C VAL A 259 6.05 36.02 -25.55
N ILE A 260 4.88 36.49 -26.01
CA ILE A 260 4.62 36.75 -27.43
C ILE A 260 5.40 37.97 -27.93
N ASN A 261 5.33 39.09 -27.20
CA ASN A 261 5.96 40.35 -27.58
C ASN A 261 7.49 40.27 -27.57
N LYS A 262 8.06 39.51 -26.63
CA LYS A 262 9.51 39.29 -26.52
C LYS A 262 10.02 38.10 -27.32
N ALA A 263 9.14 37.27 -27.89
CA ALA A 263 9.48 36.02 -28.58
C ALA A 263 10.67 36.14 -29.55
N ASN A 264 10.71 37.18 -30.38
CA ASN A 264 11.80 37.36 -31.35
C ASN A 264 13.04 37.97 -30.70
N SER A 265 12.87 39.07 -29.95
CA SER A 265 13.98 39.82 -29.34
C SER A 265 14.77 39.03 -28.31
N PHE A 266 14.11 38.10 -27.62
CA PHE A 266 14.70 37.25 -26.57
C PHE A 266 15.03 35.85 -27.12
N GLY A 267 14.94 35.65 -28.44
CA GLY A 267 15.36 34.42 -29.08
C GLY A 267 14.39 33.23 -29.01
N GLY A 268 13.27 33.35 -28.28
CA GLY A 268 12.27 32.29 -28.10
C GLY A 268 11.81 31.61 -29.40
N ILE A 269 11.61 32.39 -30.48
CA ILE A 269 11.26 31.87 -31.82
C ILE A 269 12.41 31.92 -32.84
N GLY A 270 13.57 32.50 -32.47
CA GLY A 270 14.71 32.64 -33.36
C GLY A 270 15.57 31.38 -33.39
N TRP A 271 15.89 30.84 -32.21
CA TRP A 271 16.92 29.84 -32.03
C TRP A 271 16.35 28.43 -32.13
N ALA A 272 16.94 27.61 -33.00
CA ALA A 272 16.72 26.17 -33.04
C ALA A 272 17.79 25.51 -32.15
N ILE A 273 17.37 24.98 -31.01
CA ILE A 273 18.26 24.43 -29.99
C ILE A 273 18.19 22.91 -29.98
N THR A 274 19.26 22.27 -29.51
CA THR A 274 19.39 20.82 -29.33
C THR A 274 19.74 20.46 -27.89
N GLU A 275 19.54 21.40 -26.95
CA GLU A 275 19.93 21.29 -25.54
C GLU A 275 18.81 21.84 -24.64
N PHE A 276 18.59 21.18 -23.49
CA PHE A 276 17.77 21.66 -22.37
C PHE A 276 18.48 21.36 -21.06
N SER A 277 18.74 22.37 -20.24
CA SER A 277 19.56 22.27 -19.04
C SER A 277 19.24 23.36 -18.02
N TRP A 278 19.95 23.36 -16.89
CA TRP A 278 19.87 24.42 -15.88
C TRP A 278 20.29 25.80 -16.40
N ASP A 279 21.05 25.88 -17.49
CA ASP A 279 21.47 27.13 -18.15
C ASP A 279 20.60 27.46 -19.37
N VAL A 280 20.13 26.46 -20.12
CA VAL A 280 19.41 26.69 -21.40
C VAL A 280 17.95 26.22 -21.31
N LYS A 281 16.99 27.16 -21.36
CA LYS A 281 15.54 26.89 -21.20
C LYS A 281 14.74 26.87 -22.49
N PHE A 282 15.34 27.25 -23.62
CA PHE A 282 14.64 27.41 -24.90
C PHE A 282 13.79 26.20 -25.32
N ALA A 283 14.31 24.97 -25.23
CA ALA A 283 13.57 23.78 -25.64
C ALA A 283 12.31 23.57 -24.80
N GLY A 284 12.43 23.64 -23.46
CA GLY A 284 11.29 23.53 -22.54
C GLY A 284 10.28 24.67 -22.76
N LEU A 285 10.77 25.91 -22.89
CA LEU A 285 9.98 27.10 -23.21
C LEU A 285 9.16 26.91 -24.49
N GLN A 286 9.82 26.53 -25.59
CA GLN A 286 9.20 26.37 -26.91
C GLN A 286 8.14 25.27 -26.88
N ILE A 287 8.41 24.16 -26.19
CA ILE A 287 7.47 23.06 -25.99
C ILE A 287 6.23 23.53 -25.21
N ILE A 288 6.39 24.18 -24.05
CA ILE A 288 5.26 24.68 -23.26
C ILE A 288 4.47 25.74 -24.04
N ALA A 289 5.15 26.69 -24.68
CA ALA A 289 4.52 27.74 -25.48
C ALA A 289 3.68 27.14 -26.61
N SER A 290 4.20 26.12 -27.31
CA SER A 290 3.48 25.45 -28.39
C SER A 290 2.16 24.81 -27.92
N LYS A 291 2.17 24.16 -26.74
CA LYS A 291 0.98 23.56 -26.11
C LYS A 291 -0.04 24.64 -25.72
N ILE A 292 0.39 25.64 -24.96
CA ILE A 292 -0.49 26.70 -24.41
C ILE A 292 -1.17 27.50 -25.52
N LEU A 293 -0.40 27.96 -26.52
CA LEU A 293 -0.92 28.78 -27.61
C LEU A 293 -1.90 27.99 -28.49
N GLN A 294 -1.74 26.66 -28.58
CA GLN A 294 -2.65 25.79 -29.32
C GLN A 294 -3.96 25.50 -28.59
N GLU A 295 -3.94 25.28 -27.27
CA GLU A 295 -5.15 25.00 -26.48
C GLU A 295 -6.10 26.21 -26.40
N LYS A 296 -5.57 27.43 -26.32
CA LYS A 296 -6.38 28.67 -26.14
C LYS A 296 -6.83 29.33 -27.46
N LYS A 297 -6.52 28.76 -28.63
CA LYS A 297 -6.85 29.29 -29.98
C LYS A 297 -6.59 30.80 -30.11
N TYR A 298 -5.37 31.24 -29.80
CA TYR A 298 -5.01 32.66 -29.83
C TYR A 298 -4.85 33.17 -31.26
N ASN A 299 -5.96 33.51 -31.92
CA ASN A 299 -6.00 33.86 -33.33
C ASN A 299 -5.21 35.14 -33.69
N LYS A 300 -4.86 35.99 -32.71
CA LYS A 300 -4.13 37.25 -32.95
C LYS A 300 -2.65 37.06 -33.35
N HIS A 301 -2.01 35.92 -33.01
CA HIS A 301 -0.57 35.71 -33.21
C HIS A 301 -0.21 34.32 -33.75
N ILE A 302 -0.99 33.82 -34.73
CA ILE A 302 -0.80 32.49 -35.35
C ILE A 302 0.64 32.28 -35.82
N HIS A 303 1.28 33.29 -36.42
CA HIS A 303 2.65 33.17 -36.91
C HIS A 303 3.66 32.88 -35.78
N ILE A 304 3.56 33.57 -34.63
CA ILE A 304 4.47 33.37 -33.49
C ILE A 304 4.27 31.97 -32.89
N GLN A 305 3.01 31.53 -32.79
CA GLN A 305 2.67 30.18 -32.35
C GLN A 305 3.28 29.10 -33.25
N GLU A 306 3.16 29.26 -34.58
CA GLU A 306 3.73 28.32 -35.54
C GLU A 306 5.26 28.26 -35.43
N GLN A 307 5.91 29.40 -35.18
CA GLN A 307 7.36 29.44 -34.98
C GLN A 307 7.77 28.73 -33.68
N TYR A 308 7.11 28.98 -32.55
CA TYR A 308 7.39 28.26 -31.30
C TYR A 308 7.23 26.74 -31.48
N ARG A 309 6.14 26.31 -32.14
CA ARG A 309 5.94 24.90 -32.47
C ARG A 309 7.06 24.36 -33.37
N SER A 310 7.44 25.10 -34.41
CA SER A 310 8.51 24.69 -35.32
C SER A 310 9.85 24.50 -34.59
N LYS A 311 10.18 25.36 -33.62
CA LYS A 311 11.40 25.21 -32.82
C LYS A 311 11.32 24.04 -31.82
N ALA A 312 10.17 23.84 -31.19
CA ALA A 312 9.91 22.67 -30.34
C ALA A 312 10.06 21.36 -31.12
N GLU A 313 9.45 21.27 -32.30
CA GLU A 313 9.54 20.11 -33.19
C GLU A 313 10.98 19.92 -33.70
N HIS A 314 11.74 20.99 -33.94
CA HIS A 314 13.16 20.89 -34.30
C HIS A 314 13.98 20.19 -33.20
N TYR A 315 13.80 20.55 -31.92
CA TYR A 315 14.47 19.89 -30.80
C TYR A 315 14.10 18.40 -30.70
N ILE A 316 12.82 18.07 -30.86
CA ILE A 316 12.31 16.69 -30.79
C ILE A 316 12.86 15.85 -31.95
N CYS A 317 12.80 16.38 -33.17
CA CYS A 317 13.37 15.73 -34.35
C CYS A 317 14.89 15.57 -34.22
N SER A 318 15.59 16.52 -33.59
CA SER A 318 17.03 16.44 -33.31
C SER A 318 17.37 15.25 -32.40
N CYS A 319 16.59 15.05 -31.33
CA CYS A 319 16.75 13.92 -30.42
C CYS A 319 16.57 12.58 -31.13
N LEU A 320 15.63 12.50 -32.09
CA LEU A 320 15.36 11.32 -32.91
C LEU A 320 16.31 11.13 -34.09
N ASN A 321 17.31 12.01 -34.26
CA ASN A 321 18.22 12.04 -35.40
C ASN A 321 17.49 12.18 -36.76
N LYS A 322 16.44 13.01 -36.82
CA LYS A 322 15.59 13.24 -38.00
C LYS A 322 15.63 14.68 -38.54
N ASN A 323 16.53 15.54 -38.06
CA ASN A 323 16.81 16.82 -38.70
C ASN A 323 17.77 16.68 -39.89
N ASN A 324 17.81 17.69 -40.76
CA ASN A 324 18.74 17.72 -41.89
C ASN A 324 20.17 18.08 -41.43
N GLY A 325 21.19 17.36 -41.91
CA GLY A 325 22.61 17.66 -41.68
C GLY A 325 23.11 17.37 -40.25
N THR A 326 24.10 18.14 -39.78
CA THR A 326 24.79 17.99 -38.48
C THR A 326 24.06 18.64 -37.30
N THR A 327 22.74 18.88 -37.42
CA THR A 327 21.92 19.57 -36.39
C THR A 327 21.18 18.61 -35.45
N ASN A 328 21.60 17.34 -35.45
CA ASN A 328 21.06 16.30 -34.59
C ASN A 328 21.92 16.13 -33.33
N VAL A 329 21.30 15.70 -32.23
CA VAL A 329 22.04 15.33 -31.02
C VAL A 329 22.85 14.06 -31.30
N ASN A 330 24.13 14.07 -30.92
CA ASN A 330 24.99 12.90 -31.08
C ASN A 330 24.50 11.74 -30.21
N ARG A 331 24.89 10.51 -30.57
CA ARG A 331 24.58 9.31 -29.80
C ARG A 331 25.83 8.49 -29.55
N THR A 332 25.87 7.86 -28.39
CA THR A 332 26.85 6.81 -28.12
C THR A 332 26.55 5.57 -28.98
N PRO A 333 27.51 4.65 -29.19
CA PRO A 333 27.26 3.36 -29.82
C PRO A 333 26.07 2.57 -29.23
N GLY A 334 25.85 2.69 -27.92
CA GLY A 334 24.74 2.08 -27.17
C GLY A 334 23.40 2.81 -27.29
N GLY A 335 23.34 3.94 -28.01
CA GLY A 335 22.10 4.66 -28.31
C GLY A 335 21.70 5.74 -27.30
N LEU A 336 22.56 6.07 -26.33
CA LEU A 336 22.35 7.17 -25.39
C LEU A 336 22.54 8.52 -26.10
N LEU A 337 21.67 9.49 -25.81
CA LEU A 337 21.88 10.89 -26.23
C LEU A 337 23.16 11.44 -25.58
N TYR A 338 24.04 12.02 -26.40
CA TYR A 338 25.32 12.56 -25.94
C TYR A 338 25.45 14.02 -26.38
N VAL A 339 25.18 14.94 -25.45
CA VAL A 339 25.17 16.39 -25.72
C VAL A 339 26.50 17.01 -25.34
N ARG A 340 26.99 16.74 -24.11
CA ARG A 340 28.26 17.25 -23.61
C ARG A 340 29.01 16.19 -22.84
N GLN A 341 30.33 16.35 -22.73
CA GLN A 341 31.18 15.44 -21.97
C GLN A 341 30.93 15.51 -20.47
N TRP A 342 30.72 16.71 -19.93
CA TRP A 342 30.57 16.92 -18.50
C TRP A 342 29.13 16.70 -18.07
N ASN A 343 28.91 15.77 -17.14
CA ASN A 343 27.61 15.46 -16.57
C ASN A 343 26.50 15.27 -17.63
N ASN A 344 26.74 14.37 -18.60
CA ASN A 344 25.87 14.20 -19.76
C ASN A 344 24.44 13.75 -19.37
N MET A 345 24.30 13.02 -18.27
CA MET A 345 23.01 12.48 -17.82
C MET A 345 21.95 13.54 -17.53
N GLN A 346 22.32 14.79 -17.22
CA GLN A 346 21.34 15.88 -17.11
C GLN A 346 20.56 16.06 -18.42
N TYR A 347 21.25 15.97 -19.56
CA TYR A 347 20.64 16.19 -20.87
C TYR A 347 19.78 15.02 -21.27
N VAL A 348 20.21 13.81 -20.91
CA VAL A 348 19.47 12.57 -21.17
C VAL A 348 18.17 12.57 -20.38
N SER A 349 18.19 12.82 -19.07
CA SER A 349 16.99 12.81 -18.24
C SER A 349 16.04 13.96 -18.61
N ASN A 350 16.57 15.15 -18.88
CA ASN A 350 15.82 16.30 -19.38
C ASN A 350 15.15 16.01 -20.74
N ALA A 351 15.88 15.42 -21.69
CA ALA A 351 15.33 15.06 -22.98
C ALA A 351 14.25 13.98 -22.85
N ALA A 352 14.51 12.92 -22.07
CA ALA A 352 13.51 11.89 -21.80
C ALA A 352 12.21 12.51 -21.24
N PHE A 353 12.32 13.46 -20.31
CA PHE A 353 11.17 14.19 -19.77
C PHE A 353 10.40 14.96 -20.84
N LEU A 354 11.09 15.79 -21.63
CA LEU A 354 10.46 16.62 -22.65
C LEU A 354 9.81 15.80 -23.76
N LEU A 355 10.44 14.70 -24.18
CA LEU A 355 9.94 13.80 -25.21
C LEU A 355 8.67 13.08 -24.75
N THR A 356 8.64 12.58 -23.50
CA THR A 356 7.44 11.99 -22.90
C THR A 356 6.29 13.01 -22.81
N PHE A 357 6.58 14.20 -22.28
CA PHE A 357 5.61 15.29 -22.19
C PHE A 357 5.02 15.67 -23.54
N TYR A 358 5.85 15.77 -24.58
CA TYR A 358 5.37 16.12 -25.91
C TYR A 358 4.65 14.97 -26.61
N SER A 359 5.04 13.72 -26.35
CA SER A 359 4.29 12.54 -26.82
C SER A 359 2.87 12.53 -26.27
N ASP A 360 2.70 12.77 -24.97
CA ASP A 360 1.38 12.87 -24.36
C ASP A 360 0.53 13.99 -24.98
N PHE A 361 1.17 15.13 -25.28
CA PHE A 361 0.53 16.24 -25.98
C PHE A 361 0.07 15.83 -27.39
N LEU A 362 0.94 15.20 -28.20
CA LEU A 362 0.61 14.71 -29.54
C LEU A 362 -0.53 13.70 -29.53
N ARG A 363 -0.51 12.75 -28.58
CA ARG A 363 -1.58 11.77 -28.40
C ARG A 363 -2.92 12.45 -28.09
N LYS A 364 -2.93 13.48 -27.24
CA LYS A 364 -4.14 14.22 -26.87
C LYS A 364 -4.76 14.97 -28.05
N ILE A 365 -3.94 15.48 -28.96
CA ILE A 365 -4.41 16.26 -30.13
C ILE A 365 -4.53 15.42 -31.42
N ASP A 366 -4.19 14.14 -31.38
CA ASP A 366 -4.14 13.21 -32.51
C ASP A 366 -3.38 13.77 -33.72
N LYS A 367 -2.14 14.26 -33.48
CA LYS A 367 -1.25 14.78 -34.53
C LYS A 367 0.09 14.06 -34.54
N LYS A 368 0.74 14.15 -35.70
CA LYS A 368 2.09 13.63 -35.94
C LYS A 368 3.04 14.80 -36.25
N ILE A 369 4.32 14.64 -35.91
CA ILE A 369 5.37 15.59 -36.27
C ILE A 369 5.90 15.24 -37.66
N VAL A 370 6.15 16.25 -38.48
CA VAL A 370 6.81 16.08 -39.77
C VAL A 370 8.27 16.53 -39.63
N CYS A 371 9.17 15.57 -39.42
CA CYS A 371 10.61 15.82 -39.44
C CYS A 371 11.16 15.69 -40.87
N HIS A 372 12.35 16.23 -41.13
CA HIS A 372 13.01 16.07 -42.43
C HIS A 372 13.30 14.59 -42.76
N GLY A 373 13.73 13.82 -41.76
CA GLY A 373 14.00 12.39 -41.86
C GLY A 373 12.77 11.47 -41.78
N GLY A 374 11.54 12.02 -41.83
CA GLY A 374 10.30 11.26 -41.84
C GLY A 374 9.26 11.75 -40.84
N ILE A 375 8.09 11.09 -40.85
CA ILE A 375 7.00 11.36 -39.91
C ILE A 375 7.29 10.64 -38.59
N VAL A 376 7.03 11.32 -37.47
CA VAL A 376 7.14 10.78 -36.11
C VAL A 376 5.75 10.85 -35.46
N ASP A 377 5.28 9.72 -34.93
CA ASP A 377 4.07 9.68 -34.11
C ASP A 377 4.39 9.62 -32.61
N HIS A 378 3.34 9.65 -31.79
CA HIS A 378 3.49 9.68 -30.34
C HIS A 378 4.12 8.39 -29.79
N GLU A 379 3.87 7.23 -30.42
CA GLU A 379 4.41 5.94 -29.97
C GLU A 379 5.91 5.85 -30.22
N GLU A 380 6.38 6.26 -31.40
CA GLU A 380 7.81 6.33 -31.72
C GLU A 380 8.54 7.27 -30.74
N LEU A 381 7.96 8.46 -30.51
CA LEU A 381 8.53 9.46 -29.61
C LEU A 381 8.65 8.96 -28.16
N PHE A 382 7.59 8.33 -27.67
CA PHE A 382 7.54 7.78 -26.32
C PHE A 382 8.48 6.57 -26.16
N SER A 383 8.51 5.67 -27.14
CA SER A 383 9.43 4.52 -27.16
C SER A 383 10.90 4.97 -27.10
N PHE A 384 11.24 6.06 -27.81
CA PHE A 384 12.58 6.63 -27.71
C PHE A 384 12.85 7.25 -26.34
N ALA A 385 11.91 8.01 -25.76
CA ALA A 385 12.05 8.55 -24.41
C ALA A 385 12.29 7.44 -23.38
N LYS A 386 11.49 6.37 -23.44
CA LYS A 386 11.64 5.17 -22.62
C LYS A 386 13.00 4.51 -22.80
N SER A 387 13.53 4.43 -24.02
CA SER A 387 14.86 3.86 -24.26
C SER A 387 15.99 4.61 -23.53
N GLN A 388 15.85 5.92 -23.36
CA GLN A 388 16.83 6.74 -22.62
C GLN A 388 16.74 6.46 -21.12
N VAL A 389 15.54 6.33 -20.57
CA VAL A 389 15.33 5.92 -19.17
C VAL A 389 15.84 4.50 -18.94
N ASP A 390 15.52 3.56 -19.83
CA ASP A 390 16.00 2.18 -19.75
C ASP A 390 17.52 2.11 -19.80
N TYR A 391 18.17 2.95 -20.62
CA TYR A 391 19.62 3.07 -20.64
C TYR A 391 20.16 3.52 -19.27
N ILE A 392 19.55 4.52 -18.63
CA ILE A 392 19.90 4.95 -17.26
C ILE A 392 19.75 3.79 -16.27
N LEU A 393 18.69 2.99 -16.40
CA LEU A 393 18.36 1.92 -15.46
C LEU A 393 19.15 0.62 -15.67
N GLY A 394 19.85 0.47 -16.80
CA GLY A 394 20.79 -0.62 -17.02
C GLY A 394 20.76 -1.27 -18.40
N SER A 395 19.84 -0.87 -19.29
CA SER A 395 19.79 -1.34 -20.68
C SER A 395 20.83 -0.64 -21.54
N ASN A 396 22.10 -0.84 -21.21
CA ASN A 396 23.25 -0.25 -21.88
C ASN A 396 24.38 -1.30 -22.06
N PRO A 397 25.42 -1.01 -22.86
CA PRO A 397 26.49 -1.97 -23.14
C PRO A 397 27.24 -2.51 -21.90
N LYS A 398 27.22 -1.77 -20.78
CA LYS A 398 27.84 -2.17 -19.51
C LYS A 398 26.91 -3.00 -18.60
N ASN A 399 25.63 -3.13 -18.95
CA ASN A 399 24.59 -3.72 -18.10
C ASN A 399 24.66 -3.17 -16.66
N MET A 400 24.82 -1.86 -16.55
CA MET A 400 25.03 -1.13 -15.29
C MET A 400 23.98 -0.02 -15.16
N SER A 401 23.28 0.04 -14.04
CA SER A 401 22.42 1.19 -13.74
C SER A 401 23.26 2.40 -13.38
N TYR A 402 23.01 3.54 -14.01
CA TYR A 402 23.56 4.84 -13.63
C TYR A 402 22.72 5.53 -12.54
N LEU A 403 21.60 4.93 -12.12
CA LEU A 403 20.84 5.28 -10.93
C LEU A 403 21.37 4.48 -9.73
N VAL A 404 22.08 5.15 -8.82
CA VAL A 404 22.77 4.51 -7.70
C VAL A 404 21.78 3.75 -6.80
N GLY A 405 22.09 2.49 -6.50
CA GLY A 405 21.25 1.61 -5.70
C GLY A 405 20.13 0.91 -6.45
N PHE A 406 19.95 1.17 -7.75
CA PHE A 406 18.97 0.48 -8.60
C PHE A 406 19.61 -0.69 -9.36
N GLY A 407 18.91 -1.83 -9.38
CA GLY A 407 19.43 -3.06 -9.99
C GLY A 407 20.64 -3.67 -9.26
N PRO A 408 21.22 -4.76 -9.78
CA PRO A 408 22.32 -5.48 -9.14
C PRO A 408 23.71 -4.84 -9.37
N ASN A 409 23.85 -3.99 -10.38
CA ASN A 409 25.12 -3.38 -10.78
C ASN A 409 24.94 -1.87 -10.98
N TYR A 410 25.61 -1.06 -10.17
CA TYR A 410 25.52 0.40 -10.17
C TYR A 410 26.81 1.03 -9.62
N PRO A 411 27.10 2.32 -9.87
CA PRO A 411 28.27 3.03 -9.35
C PRO A 411 28.35 2.98 -7.83
N LYS A 412 29.50 2.57 -7.30
CA LYS A 412 29.75 2.46 -5.86
C LYS A 412 30.71 3.53 -5.35
N ARG A 413 31.41 4.25 -6.23
CA ARG A 413 32.42 5.26 -5.88
C ARG A 413 32.02 6.65 -6.38
N VAL A 414 30.79 7.05 -6.11
CA VAL A 414 30.23 8.36 -6.48
C VAL A 414 31.10 9.50 -5.92
N HIS A 415 31.40 10.52 -6.74
CA HIS A 415 32.08 11.75 -6.31
C HIS A 415 31.15 12.56 -5.39
N HIS A 416 31.05 12.16 -4.13
CA HIS A 416 30.12 12.76 -3.17
C HIS A 416 30.66 12.68 -1.74
N ARG A 417 30.85 13.84 -1.09
CA ARG A 417 31.48 13.96 0.23
C ARG A 417 30.74 13.20 1.33
N GLY A 418 29.46 13.50 1.53
CA GLY A 418 28.65 12.83 2.55
C GLY A 418 28.49 11.32 2.33
N ALA A 419 28.67 10.84 1.10
CA ALA A 419 28.55 9.41 0.78
C ALA A 419 29.88 8.67 0.99
N SER A 420 30.98 9.30 0.60
CA SER A 420 32.33 8.74 0.63
C SER A 420 32.95 8.70 2.02
N ILE A 421 32.49 9.54 2.94
CA ILE A 421 33.00 9.62 4.31
C ILE A 421 32.05 8.88 5.28
N VAL A 422 32.61 8.22 6.29
CA VAL A 422 31.84 7.51 7.34
C VAL A 422 30.79 8.42 7.98
N SER A 423 29.55 7.94 8.15
CA SER A 423 28.45 8.80 8.64
C SER A 423 28.72 9.43 10.01
N TYR A 424 28.15 10.61 10.27
CA TYR A 424 28.25 11.27 11.59
C TYR A 424 27.66 10.41 12.73
N ARG A 425 26.66 9.58 12.42
CA ARG A 425 26.06 8.65 13.38
C ARG A 425 27.01 7.52 13.78
N GLU A 426 27.79 7.03 12.83
CA GLU A 426 28.77 5.96 13.07
C GLU A 426 30.03 6.51 13.76
N ASN A 427 30.52 7.66 13.31
CA ASN A 427 31.67 8.33 13.92
C ASN A 427 31.36 9.80 14.21
N LYS A 428 31.16 10.14 15.49
CA LYS A 428 30.91 11.52 15.95
C LYS A 428 32.19 12.37 16.07
N GLY A 429 33.36 11.78 15.83
CA GLY A 429 34.62 12.51 15.82
C GLY A 429 34.66 13.49 14.66
N PHE A 430 35.16 14.70 14.90
CA PHE A 430 35.30 15.75 13.89
C PHE A 430 36.27 15.32 12.77
N ILE A 431 35.89 15.54 11.51
CA ILE A 431 36.73 15.28 10.34
C ILE A 431 37.23 16.61 9.78
N GLY A 432 38.55 16.83 9.83
CA GLY A 432 39.17 18.07 9.37
C GLY A 432 39.14 18.26 7.85
N CYS A 433 39.35 19.50 7.40
CA CYS A 433 39.23 19.95 6.00
C CYS A 433 39.84 18.99 4.96
N THR A 434 41.13 18.67 5.11
CA THR A 434 41.86 17.81 4.16
C THR A 434 41.82 16.33 4.55
N GLN A 435 41.35 16.01 5.76
CA GLN A 435 41.37 14.64 6.27
C GLN A 435 40.51 13.70 5.42
N GLY A 436 39.42 14.19 4.81
CA GLY A 436 38.67 13.42 3.82
C GLY A 436 39.51 12.95 2.64
N TYR A 437 40.40 13.82 2.13
CA TYR A 437 41.27 13.50 1.01
C TYR A 437 42.27 12.39 1.37
N ASP A 438 42.82 12.46 2.57
CA ASP A 438 43.83 11.52 3.06
C ASP A 438 43.27 10.10 3.28
N TYR A 439 42.06 9.99 3.84
CA TYR A 439 41.53 8.70 4.32
C TYR A 439 40.37 8.12 3.51
N TRP A 440 39.58 8.95 2.80
CA TRP A 440 38.35 8.49 2.12
C TRP A 440 38.32 8.77 0.62
N TYR A 441 38.76 9.93 0.16
CA TYR A 441 38.66 10.32 -1.26
C TYR A 441 39.43 9.37 -2.19
N ASN A 442 40.68 9.06 -1.85
CA ASN A 442 41.56 8.19 -2.64
C ASN A 442 41.37 6.69 -2.33
N LYS A 443 40.40 6.34 -1.47
CA LYS A 443 40.19 4.95 -1.06
C LYS A 443 39.56 4.16 -2.21
N ASN A 444 40.22 3.07 -2.61
CA ASN A 444 39.73 2.13 -3.63
C ASN A 444 38.46 1.35 -3.20
N GLY A 445 37.95 1.54 -1.99
CA GLY A 445 36.69 0.93 -1.55
C GLY A 445 35.45 1.66 -2.10
N PRO A 446 34.27 1.02 -2.04
CA PRO A 446 33.01 1.70 -2.28
C PRO A 446 32.78 2.82 -1.25
N ASN A 447 31.91 3.76 -1.56
CA ASN A 447 31.43 4.75 -0.60
C ASN A 447 30.76 4.03 0.59
N PRO A 448 31.09 4.36 1.85
CA PRO A 448 30.50 3.74 3.03
C PRO A 448 28.99 3.96 3.11
N ASN A 449 28.50 5.12 2.67
CA ASN A 449 27.07 5.36 2.56
C ASN A 449 26.65 5.29 1.08
N VAL A 450 25.75 4.36 0.75
CA VAL A 450 25.21 4.25 -0.60
C VAL A 450 24.29 5.45 -0.86
N LEU A 451 24.61 6.23 -1.89
CA LEU A 451 23.85 7.42 -2.29
C LEU A 451 22.64 7.04 -3.15
N ILE A 452 21.70 6.32 -2.53
CA ILE A 452 20.54 5.73 -3.23
C ILE A 452 19.76 6.82 -3.97
N GLY A 453 19.46 6.57 -5.25
CA GLY A 453 18.67 7.45 -6.11
C GLY A 453 19.46 8.49 -6.88
N ALA A 454 20.77 8.62 -6.65
CA ALA A 454 21.58 9.56 -7.40
C ALA A 454 21.77 9.10 -8.85
N ILE A 455 21.51 10.00 -9.80
CA ILE A 455 21.94 9.81 -11.20
C ILE A 455 23.31 10.46 -11.37
N VAL A 456 24.33 9.64 -11.61
CA VAL A 456 25.69 10.10 -11.87
C VAL A 456 25.83 10.69 -13.28
N GLY A 457 26.94 11.38 -13.57
CA GLY A 457 27.23 11.96 -14.89
C GLY A 457 27.14 11.01 -16.09
N GLY A 458 27.34 9.71 -15.86
CA GLY A 458 27.12 8.64 -16.85
C GLY A 458 28.37 8.32 -17.67
N PRO A 459 28.24 7.48 -18.72
CA PRO A 459 29.38 7.04 -19.53
C PRO A 459 29.87 8.15 -20.47
N ASP A 460 31.05 7.94 -21.06
CA ASP A 460 31.54 8.78 -22.14
C ASP A 460 30.83 8.50 -23.48
N ASN A 461 31.31 9.13 -24.56
CA ASN A 461 30.76 9.00 -25.90
C ASN A 461 30.98 7.61 -26.53
N GLN A 462 31.69 6.70 -25.88
CA GLN A 462 31.92 5.31 -26.29
C GLN A 462 31.16 4.30 -25.41
N ASP A 463 30.24 4.75 -24.56
CA ASP A 463 29.56 3.92 -23.54
C ASP A 463 30.53 3.35 -22.47
N GLU A 464 31.71 3.93 -22.33
CA GLU A 464 32.68 3.54 -21.32
C GLU A 464 32.45 4.33 -20.02
N PHE A 465 32.45 3.61 -18.90
CA PHE A 465 32.22 4.18 -17.57
C PHE A 465 33.27 3.67 -16.59
N ASN A 466 33.94 4.59 -15.91
CA ASN A 466 34.92 4.28 -14.87
C ASN A 466 34.39 4.74 -13.50
N ASP A 467 34.00 3.77 -12.66
CA ASP A 467 33.53 3.96 -11.27
C ASP A 467 34.69 4.33 -10.34
N ASP A 468 35.16 5.57 -10.50
CA ASP A 468 36.23 6.17 -9.74
C ASP A 468 35.76 7.52 -9.17
N ARG A 469 35.95 7.70 -7.86
CA ARG A 469 35.56 8.91 -7.13
C ARG A 469 36.30 10.14 -7.63
N ALA A 470 37.50 9.98 -8.17
CA ALA A 470 38.25 11.09 -8.77
C ALA A 470 37.71 11.47 -10.16
N ASN A 471 36.95 10.60 -10.81
CA ASN A 471 36.33 10.84 -12.11
C ASN A 471 34.99 11.56 -11.95
N TYR A 472 35.02 12.81 -11.48
CA TYR A 472 33.83 13.63 -11.24
C TYR A 472 33.00 13.84 -12.52
N VAL A 473 33.62 13.84 -13.69
CA VAL A 473 32.93 13.95 -15.00
C VAL A 473 31.82 12.90 -15.17
N GLN A 474 32.10 11.67 -14.76
CA GLN A 474 31.18 10.53 -14.90
C GLN A 474 30.47 10.15 -13.60
N THR A 475 31.10 10.36 -12.44
CA THR A 475 30.62 9.85 -11.14
C THR A 475 30.01 10.91 -10.23
N GLU A 476 30.07 12.18 -10.59
CA GLU A 476 29.37 13.23 -9.83
C GLU A 476 27.86 13.12 -10.07
N ALA A 477 27.11 13.31 -9.00
CA ALA A 477 25.65 13.38 -9.05
C ALA A 477 25.22 14.78 -8.65
N CYS A 478 24.32 15.38 -9.44
CA CYS A 478 23.77 16.70 -9.19
C CYS A 478 22.25 16.61 -9.02
N THR A 479 21.67 17.50 -8.23
CA THR A 479 20.21 17.55 -7.99
C THR A 479 19.38 17.60 -9.27
N TYR A 480 19.81 18.40 -10.25
CA TYR A 480 19.12 18.58 -11.53
C TYR A 480 19.26 17.38 -12.49
N ASN A 481 20.19 16.44 -12.27
CA ASN A 481 20.23 15.20 -13.06
C ASN A 481 19.00 14.33 -12.79
N THR A 482 18.60 14.30 -11.51
CA THR A 482 17.61 13.36 -10.97
C THR A 482 16.20 13.95 -10.99
N ALA A 483 16.06 15.27 -10.92
CA ALA A 483 14.76 15.95 -10.89
C ALA A 483 13.81 15.57 -12.04
N PRO A 484 14.26 15.47 -13.31
CA PRO A 484 13.39 15.08 -14.43
C PRO A 484 12.99 13.60 -14.42
N LEU A 485 13.71 12.75 -13.67
CA LEU A 485 13.42 11.32 -13.54
C LEU A 485 12.36 11.02 -12.46
N VAL A 486 11.78 12.05 -11.83
CA VAL A 486 10.56 11.94 -11.02
C VAL A 486 9.33 11.83 -11.94
N LEU A 487 9.47 11.02 -12.98
CA LEU A 487 8.50 10.79 -14.05
C LEU A 487 8.10 9.32 -13.94
N VAL A 488 6.85 9.04 -13.60
CA VAL A 488 6.36 7.66 -13.57
C VAL A 488 5.90 7.31 -14.96
N ASP A 489 6.77 6.67 -15.72
CA ASP A 489 6.31 5.97 -16.91
C ASP A 489 5.71 4.63 -16.51
N ASN A 490 4.38 4.56 -16.56
CA ASN A 490 3.64 3.33 -16.55
C ASN A 490 2.69 3.29 -17.76
N HIS A 491 3.21 3.53 -18.96
CA HIS A 491 2.47 3.13 -20.18
C HIS A 491 2.44 1.62 -20.39
N ALA A 492 3.28 0.84 -19.69
CA ALA A 492 3.07 -0.60 -19.52
C ALA A 492 2.00 -0.93 -18.45
N GLY A 493 1.62 0.06 -17.64
CA GLY A 493 0.63 -0.06 -16.56
C GLY A 493 -0.79 0.37 -16.95
N LYS A 494 -0.99 1.12 -18.05
CA LYS A 494 -2.34 1.48 -18.53
C LYS A 494 -3.10 0.31 -19.19
N ASP A 495 -2.42 -0.79 -19.49
CA ASP A 495 -3.06 -2.07 -19.84
C ASP A 495 -3.11 -3.08 -18.67
N GLY A 496 -2.65 -2.69 -17.46
CA GLY A 496 -2.50 -3.60 -16.31
C GLY A 496 -3.03 -3.11 -14.96
N ALA A 497 -3.26 -1.80 -14.78
CA ALA A 497 -3.77 -1.22 -13.54
C ALA A 497 -5.29 -0.99 -13.64
N GLU A 498 -6.06 -2.03 -13.28
CA GLU A 498 -7.47 -2.07 -12.81
C GLU A 498 -8.56 -1.08 -13.31
N ASP A 499 -8.34 -0.21 -14.30
CA ASP A 499 -9.39 0.74 -14.78
C ASP A 499 -10.42 0.07 -15.72
N GLY A 500 -10.21 -1.21 -16.06
CA GLY A 500 -11.20 -2.03 -16.79
C GLY A 500 -12.22 -2.75 -15.91
N ASN A 501 -12.08 -2.70 -14.57
CA ASN A 501 -12.82 -3.58 -13.67
C ASN A 501 -14.02 -2.97 -12.97
N MET A 502 -14.16 -1.64 -12.94
CA MET A 502 -15.35 -1.01 -12.39
C MET A 502 -16.27 -0.51 -13.49
N VAL A 503 -17.56 -0.85 -13.38
CA VAL A 503 -18.60 -0.42 -14.32
C VAL A 503 -19.78 0.18 -13.56
N ASP A 504 -20.58 1.00 -14.25
CA ASP A 504 -21.90 1.41 -13.80
C ASP A 504 -22.92 0.24 -13.94
N PHE A 505 -24.16 0.46 -13.52
CA PHE A 505 -25.20 -0.57 -13.61
C PHE A 505 -25.55 -1.00 -15.06
N ARG A 506 -25.17 -0.19 -16.06
CA ARG A 506 -25.37 -0.45 -17.49
C ARG A 506 -24.15 -1.11 -18.14
N GLY A 507 -23.06 -1.33 -17.40
CA GLY A 507 -21.82 -1.89 -17.91
C GLY A 507 -20.87 -0.88 -18.56
N ASN A 508 -21.16 0.42 -18.48
CA ASN A 508 -20.28 1.48 -18.96
C ASN A 508 -19.19 1.82 -17.93
N PRO A 509 -18.09 2.48 -18.33
CA PRO A 509 -17.11 3.01 -17.39
C PRO A 509 -17.76 3.95 -16.36
N VAL A 510 -17.22 3.95 -15.14
CA VAL A 510 -17.78 4.67 -14.00
C VAL A 510 -17.62 6.19 -14.16
N ASP A 511 -18.72 6.93 -13.98
CA ASP A 511 -18.71 8.39 -13.83
C ASP A 511 -18.62 8.77 -12.34
N LYS A 512 -17.45 9.27 -11.93
CA LYS A 512 -17.14 9.66 -10.54
C LYS A 512 -18.07 10.75 -10.00
N SER A 513 -18.73 11.54 -10.85
CA SER A 513 -19.64 12.61 -10.42
C SER A 513 -21.05 12.13 -10.04
N ARG A 514 -21.46 10.95 -10.54
CA ARG A 514 -22.83 10.42 -10.38
C ARG A 514 -22.90 9.11 -9.60
N THR A 515 -21.84 8.32 -9.61
CA THR A 515 -21.83 6.96 -9.05
C THR A 515 -20.75 6.81 -7.98
N GLY A 516 -21.03 6.02 -6.94
CA GLY A 516 -20.18 5.82 -5.77
C GLY A 516 -20.33 6.91 -4.70
N GLY A 517 -19.33 6.97 -3.82
CA GLY A 517 -19.27 7.93 -2.72
C GLY A 517 -20.18 7.58 -1.52
N TRP A 518 -20.35 8.57 -0.63
CA TRP A 518 -20.96 8.38 0.69
C TRP A 518 -22.44 8.01 0.67
N LEU A 519 -23.21 8.51 -0.30
CA LEU A 519 -24.63 8.18 -0.40
C LEU A 519 -24.80 6.69 -0.75
N ALA A 520 -24.08 6.21 -1.76
CA ALA A 520 -24.03 4.82 -2.15
C ALA A 520 -23.57 3.92 -0.99
N ALA A 521 -22.44 4.26 -0.37
CA ALA A 521 -21.92 3.51 0.77
C ALA A 521 -22.88 3.51 1.98
N GLY A 522 -23.59 4.61 2.22
CA GLY A 522 -24.60 4.74 3.27
C GLY A 522 -25.81 3.81 3.09
N LEU A 523 -26.27 3.61 1.84
CA LEU A 523 -27.37 2.67 1.55
C LEU A 523 -26.93 1.23 1.83
N ILE A 524 -25.70 0.86 1.46
CA ILE A 524 -25.11 -0.47 1.74
C ILE A 524 -24.95 -0.69 3.25
N LEU A 525 -24.55 0.34 4.02
CA LEU A 525 -24.50 0.28 5.48
C LEU A 525 -25.84 -0.05 6.11
N GLY A 526 -26.94 0.42 5.51
CA GLY A 526 -28.30 0.09 5.95
C GLY A 526 -28.57 -1.41 5.88
N THR A 527 -28.16 -2.09 4.81
CA THR A 527 -28.30 -3.54 4.66
C THR A 527 -27.47 -4.31 5.69
N GLU A 528 -26.23 -3.89 5.96
CA GLU A 528 -25.40 -4.49 7.02
C GLU A 528 -26.04 -4.30 8.40
N LEU A 529 -26.54 -3.11 8.71
CA LEU A 529 -27.22 -2.85 9.99
C LEU A 529 -28.43 -3.77 10.17
N SER A 530 -29.25 -3.93 9.12
CA SER A 530 -30.41 -4.83 9.14
C SER A 530 -30.01 -6.29 9.36
N GLU A 531 -28.96 -6.79 8.67
CA GLU A 531 -28.44 -8.14 8.88
C GLU A 531 -28.00 -8.33 10.33
N ARG A 532 -27.27 -7.37 10.90
CA ARG A 532 -26.75 -7.48 12.27
C ARG A 532 -27.85 -7.52 13.30
N VAL A 533 -28.83 -6.63 13.17
CA VAL A 533 -30.00 -6.60 14.07
C VAL A 533 -30.73 -7.94 14.01
N CYS A 534 -30.91 -8.49 12.81
CA CYS A 534 -31.59 -9.75 12.59
C CYS A 534 -30.82 -10.95 13.17
N VAL A 535 -29.58 -11.18 12.72
CA VAL A 535 -28.82 -12.38 13.05
C VAL A 535 -28.42 -12.39 14.53
N MET A 536 -27.97 -11.25 15.08
CA MET A 536 -27.64 -11.19 16.52
C MET A 536 -28.89 -11.27 17.39
N GLY A 537 -29.98 -10.60 17.00
CA GLY A 537 -31.24 -10.64 17.74
C GLY A 537 -31.84 -12.04 17.82
N ILE A 538 -31.75 -12.81 16.74
CA ILE A 538 -32.22 -14.21 16.72
C ILE A 538 -31.22 -15.10 17.47
N SER A 539 -29.94 -15.11 17.09
CA SER A 539 -28.97 -16.08 17.62
C SER A 539 -28.75 -15.98 19.12
N MET A 540 -28.72 -14.77 19.68
CA MET A 540 -28.43 -14.54 21.11
C MET A 540 -29.58 -14.98 22.03
N ASN A 541 -30.78 -15.22 21.51
CA ASN A 541 -31.93 -15.58 22.34
C ASN A 541 -32.70 -16.77 21.76
N LEU A 542 -32.15 -17.45 20.74
CA LEU A 542 -32.77 -18.63 20.13
C LEU A 542 -32.79 -19.81 21.10
N VAL A 543 -31.76 -19.97 21.93
CA VAL A 543 -31.67 -21.11 22.88
C VAL A 543 -32.84 -21.14 23.86
N THR A 544 -33.30 -19.98 24.33
CA THR A 544 -34.43 -19.89 25.26
C THR A 544 -35.76 -20.16 24.56
N TYR A 545 -35.89 -19.87 23.26
CA TYR A 545 -37.05 -20.28 22.46
C TYR A 545 -37.11 -21.81 22.30
N LEU A 546 -35.97 -22.45 22.01
CA LEU A 546 -35.89 -23.89 21.85
C LEU A 546 -36.20 -24.65 23.15
N VAL A 547 -35.69 -24.17 24.29
CA VAL A 547 -35.92 -24.79 25.61
C VAL A 547 -37.27 -24.40 26.20
N GLY A 548 -37.65 -23.13 26.11
CA GLY A 548 -38.85 -22.58 26.74
C GLY A 548 -40.12 -22.90 25.98
N ASP A 549 -40.16 -22.58 24.68
CA ASP A 549 -41.39 -22.66 23.88
C ASP A 549 -41.51 -24.00 23.13
N LEU A 550 -40.40 -24.61 22.70
CA LEU A 550 -40.39 -25.89 21.98
C LEU A 550 -40.07 -27.10 22.87
N HIS A 551 -39.83 -26.86 24.16
CA HIS A 551 -39.55 -27.86 25.19
C HIS A 551 -38.41 -28.84 24.85
N LEU A 552 -37.43 -28.42 24.04
CA LEU A 552 -36.30 -29.27 23.68
C LEU A 552 -35.28 -29.38 24.83
N PRO A 553 -34.58 -30.52 24.97
CA PRO A 553 -33.50 -30.65 25.94
C PRO A 553 -32.38 -29.64 25.70
N SER A 554 -31.84 -29.05 26.77
CA SER A 554 -30.73 -28.07 26.74
C SER A 554 -29.57 -28.45 25.81
N SER A 555 -29.12 -29.71 25.85
CA SER A 555 -28.05 -30.20 24.98
C SER A 555 -28.42 -30.18 23.50
N LYS A 556 -29.69 -30.46 23.17
CA LYS A 556 -30.20 -30.44 21.79
C LYS A 556 -30.39 -29.00 21.33
N SER A 557 -30.90 -28.13 22.19
CA SER A 557 -31.07 -26.70 21.93
C SER A 557 -29.75 -25.99 21.68
N ALA A 558 -28.74 -26.21 22.52
CA ALA A 558 -27.40 -25.69 22.33
C ALA A 558 -26.82 -26.12 20.96
N ASN A 559 -26.95 -27.40 20.59
CA ASN A 559 -26.49 -27.92 19.31
C ASN A 559 -27.21 -27.30 18.10
N ILE A 560 -28.51 -27.01 18.20
CA ILE A 560 -29.26 -26.35 17.11
C ILE A 560 -28.72 -24.93 16.90
N VAL A 561 -28.51 -24.17 17.96
CA VAL A 561 -27.98 -22.80 17.89
C VAL A 561 -26.56 -22.79 17.33
N THR A 562 -25.69 -23.66 17.84
CA THR A 562 -24.31 -23.76 17.34
C THR A 562 -24.25 -24.26 15.91
N ASN A 563 -25.07 -25.24 15.51
CA ASN A 563 -25.13 -25.69 14.12
C ASN A 563 -25.68 -24.60 13.18
N PHE A 564 -26.69 -23.84 13.60
CA PHE A 564 -27.19 -22.69 12.84
C PHE A 564 -26.08 -21.64 12.61
N MET A 565 -25.40 -21.22 13.68
CA MET A 565 -24.30 -20.24 13.58
C MET A 565 -23.10 -20.78 12.80
N GLY A 566 -22.75 -22.06 12.99
CA GLY A 566 -21.70 -22.73 12.25
C GLY A 566 -22.00 -22.78 10.75
N THR A 567 -23.24 -23.11 10.40
CA THR A 567 -23.72 -23.17 9.01
C THR A 567 -23.77 -21.78 8.37
N LEU A 568 -24.24 -20.76 9.09
CA LEU A 568 -24.28 -19.38 8.60
C LEU A 568 -22.87 -18.90 8.20
N ASN A 569 -21.88 -19.13 9.06
CA ASN A 569 -20.50 -18.72 8.76
C ASN A 569 -19.87 -19.59 7.65
N LEU A 570 -20.20 -20.89 7.56
CA LEU A 570 -19.75 -21.76 6.48
C LEU A 570 -20.30 -21.31 5.12
N LEU A 571 -21.59 -21.01 5.07
CA LEU A 571 -22.27 -20.54 3.86
C LEU A 571 -21.79 -19.13 3.45
N GLY A 572 -21.17 -18.38 4.37
CA GLY A 572 -20.43 -17.18 4.02
C GLY A 572 -19.22 -17.43 3.11
N LEU A 573 -18.49 -18.53 3.32
CA LEU A 573 -17.42 -18.93 2.40
C LEU A 573 -17.96 -19.26 1.00
N LEU A 574 -19.11 -19.93 0.93
CA LEU A 574 -19.82 -20.17 -0.33
C LEU A 574 -20.28 -18.87 -1.00
N GLY A 575 -20.81 -17.93 -0.22
CA GLY A 575 -21.21 -16.61 -0.70
C GLY A 575 -20.06 -15.83 -1.33
N GLY A 576 -18.90 -15.77 -0.67
CA GLY A 576 -17.70 -15.16 -1.22
C GLY A 576 -17.22 -15.86 -2.50
N PHE A 577 -17.23 -17.19 -2.52
CA PHE A 577 -16.89 -17.98 -3.72
C PHE A 577 -17.78 -17.62 -4.91
N LEU A 578 -19.10 -17.57 -4.73
CA LEU A 578 -20.05 -17.28 -5.80
C LEU A 578 -19.89 -15.84 -6.34
N ALA A 579 -19.59 -14.89 -5.46
CA ALA A 579 -19.33 -13.51 -5.85
C ALA A 579 -18.08 -13.37 -6.73
N ASP A 580 -16.97 -13.98 -6.31
CA ASP A 580 -15.69 -13.91 -7.02
C ASP A 580 -15.69 -14.76 -8.31
N ALA A 581 -16.41 -15.90 -8.31
CA ALA A 581 -16.44 -16.82 -9.44
C ALA A 581 -17.35 -16.38 -10.60
N LYS A 582 -18.53 -15.83 -10.31
CA LYS A 582 -19.54 -15.58 -11.37
C LYS A 582 -20.50 -14.43 -11.12
N LEU A 583 -21.05 -14.29 -9.92
CA LEU A 583 -22.19 -13.39 -9.68
C LEU A 583 -21.77 -11.92 -9.48
N GLY A 584 -20.54 -11.66 -9.03
CA GLY A 584 -20.15 -10.34 -8.56
C GLY A 584 -20.75 -10.03 -7.18
N ARG A 585 -20.16 -9.04 -6.50
CA ARG A 585 -20.49 -8.73 -5.10
C ARG A 585 -21.91 -8.18 -4.92
N TYR A 586 -22.36 -7.27 -5.78
CA TYR A 586 -23.70 -6.69 -5.71
C TYR A 586 -24.83 -7.74 -5.82
N LEU A 587 -24.82 -8.56 -6.89
CA LEU A 587 -25.86 -9.55 -7.11
C LEU A 587 -25.87 -10.59 -5.99
N THR A 588 -24.70 -10.95 -5.48
CA THR A 588 -24.58 -11.83 -4.32
C THR A 588 -25.25 -11.20 -3.10
N VAL A 589 -24.90 -9.97 -2.72
CA VAL A 589 -25.54 -9.30 -1.57
C VAL A 589 -27.06 -9.19 -1.76
N GLY A 590 -27.55 -8.80 -2.95
CA GLY A 590 -28.98 -8.67 -3.23
C GLY A 590 -29.77 -9.98 -3.17
N ILE A 591 -29.26 -11.04 -3.80
CA ILE A 591 -29.89 -12.37 -3.78
C ILE A 591 -29.91 -12.92 -2.35
N PHE A 592 -28.76 -12.90 -1.67
CA PHE A 592 -28.65 -13.46 -0.33
C PHE A 592 -29.38 -12.63 0.73
N ALA A 593 -29.48 -11.30 0.56
CA ALA A 593 -30.35 -10.46 1.39
C ALA A 593 -31.83 -10.80 1.23
N SER A 594 -32.26 -11.09 0.00
CA SER A 594 -33.64 -11.53 -0.28
C SER A 594 -33.92 -12.90 0.34
N ILE A 595 -32.98 -13.85 0.23
CA ILE A 595 -33.05 -15.16 0.88
C ILE A 595 -33.13 -15.00 2.41
N ALA A 596 -32.32 -14.12 3.00
CA ALA A 596 -32.36 -13.84 4.44
C ALA A 596 -33.74 -13.31 4.85
N ALA A 597 -34.31 -12.34 4.12
CA ALA A 597 -35.64 -11.80 4.39
C ALA A 597 -36.72 -12.90 4.37
N VAL A 598 -36.67 -13.83 3.41
CA VAL A 598 -37.56 -14.99 3.37
C VAL A 598 -37.36 -15.88 4.59
N GLY A 599 -36.11 -16.19 4.97
CA GLY A 599 -35.80 -17.01 6.14
C GLY A 599 -36.36 -16.45 7.45
N VAL A 600 -36.19 -15.14 7.70
CA VAL A 600 -36.73 -14.49 8.90
C VAL A 600 -38.25 -14.41 8.87
N THR A 601 -38.83 -14.19 7.69
CA THR A 601 -40.29 -14.16 7.54
C THR A 601 -40.89 -15.53 7.85
N LEU A 602 -40.29 -16.62 7.34
CA LEU A 602 -40.68 -17.99 7.68
C LEU A 602 -40.51 -18.28 9.18
N LEU A 603 -39.42 -17.79 9.79
CA LEU A 603 -39.22 -17.93 11.24
C LEU A 603 -40.30 -17.20 12.04
N THR A 604 -40.67 -16.00 11.60
CA THR A 604 -41.75 -15.21 12.20
C THR A 604 -43.07 -15.97 12.12
N LEU A 605 -43.41 -16.50 10.95
CA LEU A 605 -44.60 -17.33 10.75
C LEU A 605 -44.60 -18.57 11.65
N ALA A 606 -43.47 -19.27 11.75
CA ALA A 606 -43.31 -20.42 12.64
C ALA A 606 -43.58 -20.07 14.11
N THR A 607 -43.26 -18.84 14.53
CA THR A 607 -43.49 -18.37 15.91
C THR A 607 -44.82 -17.66 16.15
N SER A 608 -45.58 -17.33 15.09
CA SER A 608 -46.86 -16.62 15.19
C SER A 608 -48.06 -17.54 14.97
N ILE A 609 -47.89 -18.64 14.21
CA ILE A 609 -48.97 -19.60 13.95
C ILE A 609 -49.17 -20.51 15.18
N PRO A 610 -50.36 -20.53 15.81
CA PRO A 610 -50.60 -21.33 17.02
C PRO A 610 -50.38 -22.83 16.83
N GLY A 611 -50.71 -23.39 15.66
CA GLY A 611 -50.49 -24.81 15.34
C GLY A 611 -49.02 -25.22 15.18
N MET A 612 -48.09 -24.25 15.13
CA MET A 612 -46.66 -24.50 14.94
C MET A 612 -45.86 -24.50 16.25
N LYS A 613 -46.53 -24.39 17.40
CA LYS A 613 -45.92 -24.54 18.73
C LYS A 613 -46.55 -25.73 19.49
N PRO A 614 -45.79 -26.42 20.35
CA PRO A 614 -46.40 -27.34 21.30
C PRO A 614 -47.26 -26.55 22.30
N PRO A 615 -48.25 -27.19 22.94
CA PRO A 615 -49.08 -26.54 23.94
C PRO A 615 -48.24 -26.03 25.10
N GLU A 616 -48.56 -24.83 25.61
CA GLU A 616 -47.82 -24.21 26.70
C GLU A 616 -47.71 -25.15 27.91
N CYS A 617 -46.48 -25.43 28.32
CA CYS A 617 -46.21 -26.25 29.48
C CYS A 617 -45.33 -25.47 30.45
N ASN A 618 -45.70 -25.50 31.74
CA ASN A 618 -44.85 -24.98 32.78
C ASN A 618 -44.02 -26.13 33.37
N PRO A 619 -42.72 -26.27 33.02
CA PRO A 619 -41.88 -27.37 33.49
C PRO A 619 -41.70 -27.39 35.01
N ARG A 620 -42.16 -26.36 35.74
CA ARG A 620 -42.19 -26.33 37.21
C ARG A 620 -43.44 -26.95 37.84
N LYS A 621 -44.54 -27.15 37.10
CA LYS A 621 -45.82 -27.70 37.62
C LYS A 621 -46.14 -29.10 37.08
N SER A 622 -45.78 -29.39 35.83
CA SER A 622 -46.05 -30.68 35.18
C SER A 622 -44.71 -31.34 34.82
N GLY A 623 -44.43 -32.49 35.44
CA GLY A 623 -43.13 -33.17 35.35
C GLY A 623 -42.71 -33.67 33.95
N HIS A 624 -43.60 -33.57 32.95
CA HIS A 624 -43.32 -33.87 31.55
C HIS A 624 -44.03 -32.87 30.62
N CYS A 625 -43.25 -32.13 29.83
CA CYS A 625 -43.74 -31.31 28.72
C CYS A 625 -43.59 -32.08 27.41
N ILE A 626 -44.53 -31.88 26.47
CA ILE A 626 -44.48 -32.50 25.14
C ILE A 626 -43.47 -31.73 24.30
N GLU A 627 -42.47 -32.44 23.77
CA GLU A 627 -41.49 -31.88 22.82
C GLU A 627 -42.18 -31.51 21.49
N ALA A 628 -41.63 -30.52 20.79
CA ALA A 628 -42.13 -30.10 19.49
C ALA A 628 -42.21 -31.27 18.47
N SER A 629 -43.26 -31.28 17.66
CA SER A 629 -43.49 -32.33 16.67
C SER A 629 -42.49 -32.26 15.51
N GLY A 630 -42.34 -33.36 14.75
CA GLY A 630 -41.43 -33.40 13.60
C GLY A 630 -41.72 -32.32 12.53
N GLN A 631 -43.01 -32.01 12.31
CA GLN A 631 -43.42 -30.97 11.35
C GLN A 631 -43.06 -29.56 11.84
N GLN A 632 -43.23 -29.28 13.14
CA GLN A 632 -42.87 -28.00 13.76
C GLN A 632 -41.36 -27.75 13.68
N LEU A 633 -40.56 -28.79 13.97
CA LEU A 633 -39.10 -28.74 13.83
C LEU A 633 -38.66 -28.59 12.37
N ALA A 634 -39.34 -29.23 11.41
CA ALA A 634 -39.00 -29.12 10.00
C ALA A 634 -39.15 -27.69 9.47
N LEU A 635 -40.24 -26.99 9.82
CA LEU A 635 -40.41 -25.58 9.43
C LEU A 635 -39.33 -24.70 10.08
N LEU A 636 -39.04 -24.93 11.37
CA LEU A 636 -38.00 -24.19 12.08
C LEU A 636 -36.63 -24.35 11.43
N TYR A 637 -36.20 -25.59 11.14
CA TYR A 637 -34.91 -25.83 10.47
C TYR A 637 -34.88 -25.21 9.06
N THR A 638 -35.98 -25.30 8.32
CA THR A 638 -36.09 -24.67 7.01
C THR A 638 -35.88 -23.16 7.12
N ALA A 639 -36.57 -22.50 8.05
CA ALA A 639 -36.41 -21.07 8.29
C ALA A 639 -34.99 -20.69 8.74
N LEU A 640 -34.43 -21.43 9.70
CA LEU A 640 -33.07 -21.17 10.23
C LEU A 640 -31.99 -21.39 9.17
N TYR A 641 -32.07 -22.44 8.35
CA TYR A 641 -31.05 -22.68 7.33
C TYR A 641 -31.19 -21.79 6.09
N ILE A 642 -32.40 -21.38 5.73
CA ILE A 642 -32.60 -20.32 4.72
C ILE A 642 -32.00 -19.01 5.24
N LEU A 643 -32.24 -18.65 6.51
CA LEU A 643 -31.63 -17.48 7.13
C LEU A 643 -30.09 -17.61 7.19
N ALA A 644 -29.57 -18.79 7.53
CA ALA A 644 -28.13 -19.04 7.55
C ALA A 644 -27.50 -18.86 6.16
N LEU A 645 -28.16 -19.36 5.12
CA LEU A 645 -27.75 -19.17 3.72
C LEU A 645 -27.70 -17.68 3.38
N GLY A 646 -28.80 -16.97 3.62
CA GLY A 646 -28.91 -15.54 3.35
C GLY A 646 -27.88 -14.69 4.11
N GLY A 647 -27.84 -14.81 5.45
CA GLY A 647 -26.92 -14.06 6.30
C GLY A 647 -25.45 -14.33 5.98
N GLY A 648 -25.08 -15.58 5.67
CA GLY A 648 -23.73 -15.93 5.24
C GLY A 648 -23.30 -15.20 3.96
N GLY A 649 -24.14 -15.23 2.92
CA GLY A 649 -23.83 -14.58 1.64
C GLY A 649 -23.73 -13.06 1.70
N ILE A 650 -24.51 -12.42 2.58
CA ILE A 650 -24.41 -10.97 2.85
C ILE A 650 -23.06 -10.68 3.53
N LYS A 651 -22.78 -11.35 4.66
CA LYS A 651 -21.62 -11.07 5.52
C LYS A 651 -20.28 -11.18 4.79
N SER A 652 -20.18 -12.07 3.81
CA SER A 652 -18.97 -12.28 3.03
C SER A 652 -18.68 -11.19 1.99
N ASN A 653 -19.69 -10.43 1.54
CA ASN A 653 -19.57 -9.55 0.38
C ASN A 653 -19.94 -8.09 0.64
N VAL A 654 -20.75 -7.81 1.65
CA VAL A 654 -21.29 -6.46 1.92
C VAL A 654 -20.22 -5.43 2.28
N SER A 655 -19.19 -5.82 3.04
CA SER A 655 -18.08 -4.92 3.39
C SER A 655 -17.22 -4.59 2.16
N GLY A 656 -16.92 -5.59 1.34
CA GLY A 656 -16.20 -5.41 0.08
C GLY A 656 -16.98 -4.57 -0.92
N PHE A 657 -18.30 -4.80 -1.04
CA PHE A 657 -19.16 -3.99 -1.91
C PHE A 657 -19.28 -2.54 -1.42
N GLY A 658 -19.28 -2.33 -0.09
CA GLY A 658 -19.24 -0.99 0.50
C GLY A 658 -17.93 -0.25 0.22
N SER A 659 -16.78 -0.93 0.29
CA SER A 659 -15.50 -0.33 -0.07
C SER A 659 -15.38 -0.04 -1.56
N ASP A 660 -15.99 -0.86 -2.43
CA ASP A 660 -15.98 -0.66 -3.89
C ASP A 660 -16.67 0.65 -4.32
N GLN A 661 -17.40 1.32 -3.41
CA GLN A 661 -18.00 2.62 -3.69
C GLN A 661 -17.00 3.78 -3.63
N PHE A 662 -15.78 3.52 -3.16
CA PHE A 662 -14.69 4.48 -3.08
C PHE A 662 -13.52 3.99 -3.92
N ASP A 663 -12.97 4.88 -4.72
CA ASP A 663 -11.79 4.64 -5.53
C ASP A 663 -10.54 4.73 -4.65
N SER A 664 -9.79 3.63 -4.52
CA SER A 664 -8.56 3.58 -3.74
C SER A 664 -7.41 4.36 -4.40
N SER A 665 -7.51 4.66 -5.70
CA SER A 665 -6.52 5.46 -6.42
C SER A 665 -6.70 6.96 -6.22
N ASP A 666 -7.91 7.42 -5.86
CA ASP A 666 -8.18 8.82 -5.52
C ASP A 666 -7.91 9.06 -4.01
N PRO A 667 -6.94 9.93 -3.64
CA PRO A 667 -6.62 10.21 -2.24
C PRO A 667 -7.82 10.70 -1.39
N LYS A 668 -8.78 11.42 -1.99
CA LYS A 668 -9.97 11.94 -1.30
C LYS A 668 -10.97 10.82 -1.03
N GLU A 669 -11.19 9.94 -2.00
CA GLU A 669 -12.06 8.78 -1.83
C GLU A 669 -11.41 7.71 -0.96
N ASN A 670 -10.09 7.51 -1.02
CA ASN A 670 -9.35 6.59 -0.14
C ASN A 670 -9.46 6.99 1.34
N LYS A 671 -9.28 8.28 1.67
CA LYS A 671 -9.52 8.79 3.04
C LYS A 671 -10.98 8.60 3.47
N SER A 672 -11.91 8.78 2.53
CA SER A 672 -13.34 8.52 2.76
C SER A 672 -13.63 7.03 2.98
N MET A 673 -12.95 6.13 2.27
CA MET A 673 -13.05 4.69 2.43
C MET A 673 -12.59 4.26 3.84
N ILE A 674 -11.46 4.79 4.31
CA ILE A 674 -10.97 4.51 5.68
C ILE A 674 -12.00 5.01 6.71
N TYR A 675 -12.55 6.21 6.51
CA TYR A 675 -13.61 6.73 7.38
C TYR A 675 -14.90 5.88 7.31
N PHE A 676 -15.22 5.31 6.14
CA PHE A 676 -16.35 4.40 5.95
C PHE A 676 -16.18 3.14 6.82
N PHE A 677 -15.00 2.52 6.85
CA PHE A 677 -14.78 1.36 7.70
C PHE A 677 -14.97 1.67 9.19
N ASN A 678 -14.50 2.83 9.66
CA ASN A 678 -14.77 3.26 11.04
C ASN A 678 -16.28 3.40 11.32
N ARG A 679 -17.04 3.96 10.36
CA ARG A 679 -18.49 4.09 10.49
C ARG A 679 -19.22 2.75 10.39
N PHE A 680 -18.73 1.86 9.54
CA PHE A 680 -19.20 0.48 9.38
C PHE A 680 -19.12 -0.28 10.71
N TYR A 681 -17.97 -0.24 11.39
CA TYR A 681 -17.81 -0.83 12.72
C TYR A 681 -18.72 -0.21 13.78
N PHE A 682 -18.90 1.12 13.76
CA PHE A 682 -19.84 1.79 14.66
C PHE A 682 -21.28 1.29 14.45
N CYS A 683 -21.74 1.18 13.20
CA CYS A 683 -23.08 0.67 12.87
C CYS A 683 -23.27 -0.79 13.31
N ILE A 684 -22.29 -1.66 13.09
CA ILE A 684 -22.31 -3.05 13.58
C ILE A 684 -22.51 -3.09 15.09
N SER A 685 -21.75 -2.26 15.80
CA SER A 685 -21.75 -2.23 17.26
C SER A 685 -23.08 -1.71 17.81
N LEU A 686 -23.60 -0.65 17.22
CA LEU A 686 -24.92 -0.09 17.57
C LEU A 686 -26.05 -1.09 17.29
N GLY A 687 -26.04 -1.73 16.12
CA GLY A 687 -27.02 -2.75 15.75
C GLY A 687 -26.99 -3.95 16.69
N SER A 688 -25.80 -4.40 17.08
CA SER A 688 -25.63 -5.52 18.02
C SER A 688 -26.14 -5.17 19.43
N LEU A 689 -25.83 -3.97 19.94
CA LEU A 689 -26.34 -3.49 21.22
C LEU A 689 -27.87 -3.36 21.22
N PHE A 690 -28.44 -2.79 20.16
CA PHE A 690 -29.89 -2.71 19.99
C PHE A 690 -30.55 -4.09 19.96
N ALA A 691 -29.94 -5.04 19.24
CA ALA A 691 -30.43 -6.40 19.13
C ALA A 691 -30.47 -7.12 20.49
N VAL A 692 -29.37 -7.11 21.24
CA VAL A 692 -29.30 -7.84 22.53
C VAL A 692 -30.06 -7.17 23.66
N THR A 693 -30.41 -5.90 23.55
CA THR A 693 -31.19 -5.17 24.56
C THR A 693 -32.67 -5.11 24.18
N VAL A 694 -33.02 -4.22 23.25
CA VAL A 694 -34.41 -3.91 22.88
C VAL A 694 -35.08 -5.11 22.20
N LEU A 695 -34.42 -5.72 21.23
CA LEU A 695 -35.05 -6.78 20.43
C LEU A 695 -35.24 -8.06 21.26
N VAL A 696 -34.24 -8.44 22.07
CA VAL A 696 -34.37 -9.53 23.05
C VAL A 696 -35.45 -9.23 24.09
N TYR A 697 -35.56 -7.98 24.57
CA TYR A 697 -36.64 -7.59 25.47
C TYR A 697 -38.03 -7.79 24.85
N LEU A 698 -38.21 -7.39 23.59
CA LEU A 698 -39.46 -7.58 22.85
C LEU A 698 -39.77 -9.07 22.66
N GLN A 699 -38.76 -9.88 22.32
CA GLN A 699 -38.92 -11.33 22.16
C GLN A 699 -39.38 -12.04 23.44
N ASP A 700 -38.86 -11.63 24.60
CA ASP A 700 -39.14 -12.28 25.89
C ASP A 700 -40.40 -11.74 26.58
N ASN A 701 -40.68 -10.43 26.49
CA ASN A 701 -41.78 -9.81 27.25
C ASN A 701 -43.03 -9.49 26.44
N VAL A 702 -42.91 -9.20 25.14
CA VAL A 702 -44.06 -8.91 24.26
C VAL A 702 -44.45 -10.15 23.48
N GLY A 703 -43.45 -10.87 22.96
CA GLY A 703 -43.63 -12.13 22.27
C GLY A 703 -42.68 -12.31 21.09
N ARG A 704 -42.34 -13.56 20.82
CA ARG A 704 -41.37 -13.95 19.79
C ARG A 704 -41.79 -13.53 18.37
N GLY A 705 -43.09 -13.60 18.06
CA GLY A 705 -43.62 -13.17 16.77
C GLY A 705 -43.34 -11.69 16.46
N TRP A 706 -43.44 -10.81 17.46
CA TRP A 706 -43.11 -9.38 17.29
C TRP A 706 -41.61 -9.15 17.15
N GLY A 707 -40.78 -9.80 17.96
CA GLY A 707 -39.33 -9.66 17.89
C GLY A 707 -38.74 -10.13 16.56
N TYR A 708 -39.15 -11.31 16.08
CA TYR A 708 -38.73 -11.82 14.77
C TYR A 708 -39.41 -11.07 13.61
N GLY A 709 -40.65 -10.59 13.78
CA GLY A 709 -41.35 -9.77 12.79
C GLY A 709 -40.67 -8.43 12.54
N ILE A 710 -40.19 -7.75 13.59
CA ILE A 710 -39.36 -6.54 13.43
C ILE A 710 -38.05 -6.85 12.70
N SER A 711 -37.44 -8.01 13.00
CA SER A 711 -36.26 -8.48 12.28
C SER A 711 -36.55 -8.75 10.80
N ALA A 712 -37.72 -9.29 10.46
CA ALA A 712 -38.15 -9.51 9.09
C ALA A 712 -38.38 -8.17 8.36
N GLY A 713 -39.11 -7.24 8.98
CA GLY A 713 -39.40 -5.93 8.42
C GLY A 713 -38.13 -5.11 8.16
N THR A 714 -37.18 -5.12 9.10
CA THR A 714 -35.88 -4.44 8.93
C THR A 714 -35.05 -5.05 7.81
N MET A 715 -35.08 -6.38 7.64
CA MET A 715 -34.38 -7.05 6.55
C MET A 715 -35.02 -6.76 5.19
N VAL A 716 -36.35 -6.79 5.08
CA VAL A 716 -37.10 -6.41 3.86
C VAL A 716 -36.81 -4.96 3.47
N LEU A 717 -36.82 -4.05 4.44
CA LEU A 717 -36.45 -2.65 4.21
C LEU A 717 -34.99 -2.53 3.75
N GLY A 718 -34.08 -3.29 4.35
CA GLY A 718 -32.67 -3.33 3.94
C GLY A 718 -32.47 -3.80 2.49
N VAL A 719 -33.28 -4.75 2.01
CA VAL A 719 -33.30 -5.19 0.61
C VAL A 719 -33.86 -4.08 -0.30
N ALA A 720 -34.96 -3.44 0.10
CA ALA A 720 -35.56 -2.35 -0.68
C ALA A 720 -34.61 -1.16 -0.84
N VAL A 721 -33.90 -0.79 0.23
CA VAL A 721 -32.87 0.27 0.23
C VAL A 721 -31.70 -0.11 -0.69
N LEU A 722 -31.23 -1.36 -0.61
CA LEU A 722 -30.15 -1.84 -1.49
C LEU A 722 -30.56 -1.74 -2.96
N ILE A 723 -31.73 -2.25 -3.33
CA ILE A 723 -32.22 -2.23 -4.72
C ILE A 723 -32.51 -0.79 -5.18
N GLY A 724 -33.06 0.07 -4.31
CA GLY A 724 -33.31 1.48 -4.62
C GLY A 724 -32.04 2.27 -4.96
N GLY A 725 -30.89 1.88 -4.42
CA GLY A 725 -29.58 2.50 -4.69
C GLY A 725 -28.86 1.99 -5.94
N THR A 726 -29.41 1.04 -6.70
CA THR A 726 -28.70 0.34 -7.78
C THR A 726 -28.07 1.27 -8.82
N THR A 727 -28.73 2.38 -9.16
CA THR A 727 -28.24 3.34 -10.14
C THR A 727 -27.08 4.20 -9.64
N LEU A 728 -26.84 4.20 -8.33
CA LEU A 728 -25.81 5.00 -7.66
C LEU A 728 -24.54 4.18 -7.38
N TYR A 729 -24.57 2.85 -7.50
CA TYR A 729 -23.44 1.99 -7.14
C TYR A 729 -22.40 1.84 -8.24
N ARG A 730 -21.16 1.56 -7.81
CA ARG A 730 -20.05 1.08 -8.64
C ARG A 730 -19.94 -0.43 -8.52
N PHE A 731 -19.69 -1.12 -9.64
CA PHE A 731 -19.69 -2.58 -9.71
C PHE A 731 -18.32 -3.11 -10.15
N LYS A 732 -17.67 -3.91 -9.29
CA LYS A 732 -16.41 -4.60 -9.63
C LYS A 732 -16.70 -5.91 -10.38
N LYS A 733 -16.04 -6.13 -11.52
CA LYS A 733 -16.13 -7.37 -12.32
C LYS A 733 -15.54 -8.57 -11.56
N PRO A 734 -16.13 -9.78 -11.65
CA PRO A 734 -15.56 -10.99 -11.03
C PRO A 734 -14.21 -11.38 -11.66
N GLN A 735 -13.18 -11.60 -10.84
CA GLN A 735 -11.81 -11.94 -11.28
C GLN A 735 -11.48 -13.46 -11.19
N GLY A 736 -12.49 -14.30 -10.91
CA GLY A 736 -12.31 -15.74 -10.68
C GLY A 736 -12.05 -16.05 -9.20
N SER A 737 -12.15 -17.34 -8.83
CA SER A 737 -12.06 -17.74 -7.41
C SER A 737 -10.70 -18.32 -7.01
N PRO A 738 -10.10 -17.85 -5.91
CA PRO A 738 -8.92 -18.48 -5.30
C PRO A 738 -9.08 -19.98 -4.99
N LEU A 739 -10.29 -20.45 -4.66
CA LEU A 739 -10.56 -21.85 -4.36
C LEU A 739 -10.41 -22.76 -5.59
N THR A 740 -10.70 -22.26 -6.80
CA THR A 740 -10.49 -23.07 -8.01
C THR A 740 -9.01 -23.24 -8.31
N ILE A 741 -8.18 -22.25 -7.99
CA ILE A 741 -6.71 -22.35 -8.09
C ILE A 741 -6.18 -23.41 -7.12
N ILE A 742 -6.57 -23.37 -5.84
CA ILE A 742 -6.18 -24.37 -4.84
C ILE A 742 -6.56 -25.78 -5.29
N TRP A 743 -7.83 -25.97 -5.66
CA TRP A 743 -8.34 -27.26 -6.10
C TRP A 743 -7.55 -27.80 -7.30
N ARG A 744 -7.30 -26.94 -8.28
CA ARG A 744 -6.59 -27.30 -9.51
C ARG A 744 -5.14 -27.68 -9.23
N VAL A 745 -4.41 -26.90 -8.44
CA VAL A 745 -3.02 -27.21 -8.05
C VAL A 745 -2.95 -28.54 -7.29
N LEU A 746 -3.84 -28.77 -6.32
CA LEU A 746 -3.87 -30.04 -5.58
C LEU A 746 -4.17 -31.24 -6.49
N LEU A 747 -5.12 -31.09 -7.40
CA LEU A 747 -5.52 -32.13 -8.35
C LEU A 747 -4.39 -32.46 -9.35
N LEU A 748 -3.74 -31.43 -9.89
CA LEU A 748 -2.61 -31.58 -10.82
C LEU A 748 -1.40 -32.21 -10.11
N ALA A 749 -1.06 -31.76 -8.90
CA ALA A 749 0.02 -32.35 -8.10
C ALA A 749 -0.25 -33.84 -7.81
N TRP A 750 -1.50 -34.19 -7.49
CA TRP A 750 -1.90 -35.58 -7.26
C TRP A 750 -1.84 -36.44 -8.54
N ARG A 751 -2.33 -35.92 -9.67
CA ARG A 751 -2.28 -36.60 -10.97
C ARG A 751 -0.83 -36.86 -11.41
N LYS A 752 0.04 -35.86 -11.23
CA LYS A 752 1.47 -35.88 -11.60
C LYS A 752 2.37 -36.49 -10.52
N ARG A 753 1.81 -37.09 -9.45
CA ARG A 753 2.58 -37.62 -8.30
C ARG A 753 3.63 -38.67 -8.65
N LYS A 754 3.46 -39.40 -9.76
CA LYS A 754 4.39 -40.44 -10.23
C LYS A 754 5.54 -39.90 -11.09
N LEU A 755 5.47 -38.64 -11.53
CA LEU A 755 6.55 -38.01 -12.31
C LEU A 755 7.76 -37.72 -11.41
N SER A 756 8.95 -37.92 -11.96
CA SER A 756 10.21 -37.48 -11.36
C SER A 756 10.31 -35.95 -11.40
N TYR A 757 11.00 -35.37 -10.43
CA TYR A 757 11.31 -33.95 -10.46
C TYR A 757 12.30 -33.65 -11.59
N PRO A 758 12.17 -32.50 -12.27
CA PRO A 758 13.17 -32.07 -13.25
C PRO A 758 14.52 -31.85 -12.57
N SER A 759 15.61 -32.06 -13.32
CA SER A 759 16.99 -31.92 -12.86
C SER A 759 17.33 -30.51 -12.39
N ASP A 760 16.66 -29.52 -12.97
CA ASP A 760 16.71 -28.10 -12.61
C ASP A 760 15.29 -27.59 -12.38
N THR A 761 15.10 -26.80 -11.31
CA THR A 761 13.84 -26.12 -10.98
C THR A 761 13.42 -25.09 -12.04
N GLY A 762 14.37 -24.62 -12.86
CA GLY A 762 14.10 -23.73 -13.99
C GLY A 762 13.18 -24.31 -15.07
N PHE A 763 13.03 -25.65 -15.15
CA PHE A 763 12.12 -26.31 -16.09
C PHE A 763 10.65 -26.34 -15.64
N LEU A 764 10.31 -25.76 -14.49
CA LEU A 764 8.93 -25.61 -14.06
C LEU A 764 8.22 -24.51 -14.86
N ASN A 765 6.93 -24.71 -15.12
CA ASN A 765 6.14 -23.80 -15.94
C ASN A 765 6.12 -22.37 -15.38
N GLU A 766 6.60 -21.41 -16.17
CA GLU A 766 6.73 -19.99 -15.81
C GLU A 766 7.61 -19.72 -14.57
N TYR A 767 8.64 -20.54 -14.30
CA TYR A 767 9.56 -20.34 -13.17
C TYR A 767 10.25 -18.96 -13.19
N HIS A 768 10.80 -18.56 -14.34
CA HIS A 768 11.51 -17.27 -14.48
C HIS A 768 10.59 -16.04 -14.44
N ASN A 769 9.29 -16.22 -14.67
CA ASN A 769 8.27 -15.15 -14.59
C ASN A 769 7.47 -15.21 -13.28
N ALA A 770 7.92 -16.00 -12.30
CA ALA A 770 7.18 -16.20 -11.07
C ALA A 770 7.16 -14.94 -10.19
N LYS A 771 5.96 -14.51 -9.77
CA LYS A 771 5.79 -13.33 -8.89
C LYS A 771 6.13 -13.63 -7.42
N VAL A 772 6.21 -14.90 -7.04
CA VAL A 772 6.48 -15.38 -5.68
C VAL A 772 7.71 -16.29 -5.71
N PRO A 773 8.70 -16.10 -4.81
CA PRO A 773 9.90 -16.92 -4.79
C PRO A 773 9.57 -18.39 -4.48
N HIS A 774 10.25 -19.29 -5.19
CA HIS A 774 10.07 -20.74 -5.03
C HIS A 774 10.57 -21.20 -3.66
N THR A 775 9.78 -22.04 -2.97
CA THR A 775 10.14 -22.61 -1.66
C THR A 775 10.23 -24.14 -1.71
N HIS A 776 11.25 -24.72 -1.05
CA HIS A 776 11.39 -26.18 -0.92
C HIS A 776 10.36 -26.86 0.00
N MET A 777 9.60 -26.10 0.79
CA MET A 777 8.53 -26.61 1.65
C MET A 777 7.35 -27.09 0.80
N LEU A 778 6.78 -28.26 1.14
CA LEU A 778 5.68 -28.88 0.40
C LEU A 778 6.02 -29.18 -1.08
N ARG A 779 7.23 -29.69 -1.35
CA ARG A 779 7.75 -30.03 -2.69
C ARG A 779 6.85 -30.97 -3.50
N CYS A 780 5.93 -31.70 -2.88
CA CYS A 780 4.94 -32.51 -3.60
C CYS A 780 4.04 -31.66 -4.51
N LEU A 781 3.80 -30.39 -4.18
CA LEU A 781 2.96 -29.48 -4.96
C LEU A 781 3.64 -28.93 -6.21
N ASP A 782 4.97 -28.88 -6.23
CA ASP A 782 5.76 -28.49 -7.42
C ASP A 782 5.44 -29.36 -8.63
N LYS A 783 4.94 -30.58 -8.38
CA LYS A 783 4.51 -31.51 -9.44
C LYS A 783 3.37 -30.96 -10.30
N ALA A 784 2.57 -30.03 -9.78
CA ALA A 784 1.51 -29.38 -10.56
C ALA A 784 2.07 -28.47 -11.67
N ALA A 785 3.29 -27.95 -11.50
CA ALA A 785 3.98 -27.06 -12.44
C ALA A 785 4.96 -27.78 -13.37
N ILE A 786 5.05 -29.12 -13.30
CA ILE A 786 5.89 -29.91 -14.21
C ILE A 786 5.24 -29.95 -15.60
N LEU A 787 6.02 -29.59 -16.63
CA LEU A 787 5.68 -29.78 -18.03
C LEU A 787 5.93 -31.25 -18.40
N ASP A 788 4.86 -31.99 -18.74
CA ASP A 788 4.95 -33.34 -19.31
C ASP A 788 4.80 -33.28 -20.85
N ASP A 789 5.04 -34.39 -21.55
CA ASP A 789 5.01 -34.44 -23.03
C ASP A 789 3.66 -33.97 -23.62
N SER A 790 2.57 -34.09 -22.85
CA SER A 790 1.23 -33.61 -23.25
C SER A 790 1.03 -32.10 -23.05
N ALA A 791 1.70 -31.52 -22.04
CA ALA A 791 1.70 -30.10 -21.71
C ALA A 791 2.76 -29.32 -22.52
N ALA A 792 3.82 -29.98 -22.99
CA ALA A 792 4.90 -29.38 -23.79
C ALA A 792 4.47 -29.03 -25.24
N ALA A 793 3.31 -29.51 -25.70
CA ALA A 793 2.71 -29.03 -26.94
C ALA A 793 2.30 -27.55 -26.78
N ASN A 794 2.78 -26.66 -27.66
CA ASN A 794 2.67 -25.20 -27.54
C ASN A 794 1.25 -24.64 -27.36
N GLU A 795 0.19 -25.40 -27.67
CA GLU A 795 -1.21 -25.03 -27.39
C GLU A 795 -1.71 -25.44 -25.99
N ASN A 796 -1.16 -26.52 -25.41
CA ASN A 796 -1.58 -27.07 -24.12
C ASN A 796 -0.83 -26.48 -22.92
N SER A 797 0.37 -25.90 -23.12
CA SER A 797 1.15 -25.24 -22.07
C SER A 797 0.43 -24.02 -21.47
N LYS A 798 -0.46 -23.38 -22.24
CA LYS A 798 -1.32 -22.27 -21.79
C LYS A 798 -2.62 -22.73 -21.12
N ASN A 799 -2.96 -24.01 -21.20
CA ASN A 799 -4.19 -24.53 -20.60
C ASN A 799 -3.97 -24.79 -19.10
N ARG A 800 -4.53 -23.91 -18.27
CA ARG A 800 -4.38 -23.95 -16.81
C ARG A 800 -4.88 -25.26 -16.16
N TRP A 801 -5.74 -26.02 -16.83
CA TRP A 801 -6.23 -27.33 -16.34
C TRP A 801 -5.31 -28.52 -16.64
N ILE A 802 -4.24 -28.31 -17.40
CA ILE A 802 -3.24 -29.33 -17.75
C ILE A 802 -1.94 -29.09 -16.97
N VAL A 803 -1.54 -27.83 -16.81
CA VAL A 803 -0.35 -27.42 -16.05
C VAL A 803 -0.62 -26.10 -15.32
N SER A 804 -0.18 -25.99 -14.07
CA SER A 804 -0.24 -24.75 -13.27
C SER A 804 1.08 -24.00 -13.35
N THR A 805 1.06 -22.70 -13.06
CA THR A 805 2.28 -21.88 -13.04
C THR A 805 2.97 -22.00 -11.67
N VAL A 806 4.28 -21.73 -11.60
CA VAL A 806 5.03 -21.73 -10.34
C VAL A 806 4.43 -20.73 -9.34
N THR A 807 3.99 -19.56 -9.80
CA THR A 807 3.30 -18.56 -8.96
C THR A 807 2.07 -19.17 -8.28
N GLU A 808 1.17 -19.82 -9.02
CA GLU A 808 -0.04 -20.43 -8.45
C GLU A 808 0.30 -21.53 -7.44
N VAL A 809 1.34 -22.32 -7.70
CA VAL A 809 1.78 -23.38 -6.77
C VAL A 809 2.31 -22.79 -5.47
N GLU A 810 3.13 -21.74 -5.53
CA GLU A 810 3.66 -21.06 -4.35
C GLU A 810 2.56 -20.35 -3.55
N GLU A 811 1.59 -19.72 -4.20
CA GLU A 811 0.43 -19.14 -3.54
C GLU A 811 -0.34 -20.20 -2.72
N VAL A 812 -0.54 -21.40 -3.28
CA VAL A 812 -1.20 -22.51 -2.57
C VAL A 812 -0.35 -23.03 -1.41
N LYS A 813 0.97 -23.13 -1.57
CA LYS A 813 1.88 -23.49 -0.47
C LYS A 813 1.78 -22.50 0.69
N MET A 814 1.71 -21.20 0.41
CA MET A 814 1.55 -20.16 1.42
C MET A 814 0.25 -20.34 2.20
N VAL A 815 -0.87 -20.62 1.53
CA VAL A 815 -2.16 -20.90 2.18
C VAL A 815 -2.07 -22.11 3.11
N LEU A 816 -1.42 -23.20 2.66
CA LEU A 816 -1.25 -24.41 3.49
C LEU A 816 -0.39 -24.16 4.73
N LYS A 817 0.58 -23.23 4.67
CA LYS A 817 1.38 -22.82 5.84
C LYS A 817 0.54 -22.13 6.93
N LEU A 818 -0.64 -21.61 6.61
CA LEU A 818 -1.54 -20.95 7.56
C LEU A 818 -2.46 -21.93 8.32
N ILE A 819 -2.67 -23.14 7.78
CA ILE A 819 -3.59 -24.14 8.34
C ILE A 819 -3.26 -24.55 9.79
N PRO A 820 -1.99 -24.74 10.20
CA PRO A 820 -1.67 -25.10 11.58
C PRO A 820 -2.16 -24.06 12.59
N ILE A 821 -1.87 -22.78 12.35
CA ILE A 821 -2.34 -21.68 13.22
C ILE A 821 -3.86 -21.55 13.14
N TRP A 822 -4.43 -21.62 11.94
CA TRP A 822 -5.88 -21.66 11.72
C TRP A 822 -6.58 -22.72 12.57
N SER A 823 -6.02 -23.92 12.69
CA SER A 823 -6.63 -25.00 13.46
C SER A 823 -6.71 -24.69 14.96
N THR A 824 -5.71 -24.01 15.51
CA THR A 824 -5.69 -23.64 16.93
C THR A 824 -6.66 -22.50 17.27
N CYS A 825 -7.06 -21.70 16.28
CA CYS A 825 -8.06 -20.65 16.43
C CYS A 825 -9.48 -21.20 16.62
N ILE A 826 -9.75 -22.43 16.15
CA ILE A 826 -11.08 -23.07 16.21
C ILE A 826 -11.60 -23.13 17.65
N LEU A 827 -10.73 -23.49 18.60
CA LEU A 827 -11.15 -23.71 19.99
C LEU A 827 -11.56 -22.42 20.70
N PHE A 828 -11.01 -21.26 20.30
CA PHE A 828 -11.48 -19.97 20.80
C PHE A 828 -12.98 -19.79 20.52
N TRP A 829 -13.40 -20.09 19.28
CA TRP A 829 -14.79 -19.95 18.85
C TRP A 829 -15.70 -21.01 19.47
N THR A 830 -15.18 -22.19 19.80
CA THR A 830 -15.87 -23.19 20.64
C THR A 830 -16.14 -22.68 22.06
N VAL A 831 -15.21 -21.94 22.66
CA VAL A 831 -15.43 -21.29 23.96
C VAL A 831 -16.45 -20.15 23.82
N TYR A 832 -16.31 -19.34 22.78
CA TYR A 832 -17.24 -18.25 22.49
C TYR A 832 -18.69 -18.72 22.34
N SER A 833 -18.93 -19.85 21.68
CA SER A 833 -20.29 -20.37 21.50
C SER A 833 -21.03 -20.70 22.80
N GLN A 834 -20.31 -20.88 23.92
CA GLN A 834 -20.92 -21.11 25.23
C GLN A 834 -21.59 -19.85 25.79
N MET A 835 -21.14 -18.66 25.36
CA MET A 835 -21.76 -17.39 25.71
C MET A 835 -23.14 -17.24 25.05
N ASN A 836 -23.39 -17.91 23.92
CA ASN A 836 -24.65 -17.86 23.18
C ASN A 836 -25.64 -18.97 23.57
N THR A 837 -25.19 -19.96 24.35
CA THR A 837 -25.95 -21.19 24.64
C THR A 837 -26.08 -21.41 26.15
N PHE A 838 -25.20 -22.23 26.73
CA PHE A 838 -25.33 -22.64 28.14
C PHE A 838 -25.24 -21.49 29.13
N THR A 839 -24.50 -20.41 28.84
CA THR A 839 -24.46 -19.23 29.71
C THR A 839 -25.82 -18.53 29.77
N ILE A 840 -26.52 -18.46 28.65
CA ILE A 840 -27.86 -17.85 28.57
C ILE A 840 -28.88 -18.74 29.25
N GLU A 841 -28.79 -20.07 29.06
CA GLU A 841 -29.61 -21.01 29.82
C GLU A 841 -29.35 -20.89 31.32
N GLN A 842 -28.09 -20.80 31.75
CA GLN A 842 -27.70 -20.62 33.15
C GLN A 842 -28.38 -19.39 33.77
N ALA A 843 -28.44 -18.28 33.03
CA ALA A 843 -29.13 -17.06 33.46
C ALA A 843 -30.63 -17.26 33.73
N THR A 844 -31.31 -18.17 33.04
CA THR A 844 -32.73 -18.47 33.27
C THR A 844 -32.99 -19.11 34.65
N PHE A 845 -31.97 -19.74 35.25
CA PHE A 845 -32.03 -20.36 36.58
C PHE A 845 -31.57 -19.42 37.71
N MET A 846 -31.17 -18.19 37.40
CA MET A 846 -30.65 -17.20 38.34
C MET A 846 -31.65 -16.06 38.61
N ASN A 847 -31.40 -15.23 39.62
CA ASN A 847 -32.20 -14.04 39.87
C ASN A 847 -31.77 -12.91 38.93
N ARG A 848 -32.68 -12.45 38.06
CA ARG A 848 -32.45 -11.43 37.04
C ARG A 848 -33.10 -10.08 37.36
N ASN A 849 -33.65 -9.91 38.56
CA ASN A 849 -34.38 -8.71 38.94
C ASN A 849 -33.42 -7.59 39.35
N VAL A 850 -33.57 -6.42 38.72
CA VAL A 850 -32.96 -5.15 39.14
C VAL A 850 -34.10 -4.26 39.63
N GLY A 851 -34.28 -4.16 40.95
CA GLY A 851 -35.49 -3.57 41.51
C GLY A 851 -36.74 -4.32 41.04
N ASN A 852 -37.65 -3.62 40.36
CA ASN A 852 -38.90 -4.18 39.84
C ASN A 852 -38.79 -4.73 38.40
N PHE A 853 -37.64 -4.56 37.74
CA PHE A 853 -37.46 -4.96 36.35
C PHE A 853 -36.72 -6.30 36.24
N ALA A 854 -37.31 -7.28 35.57
CA ALA A 854 -36.68 -8.56 35.28
C ALA A 854 -35.93 -8.49 33.94
N VAL A 855 -34.59 -8.48 33.98
CA VAL A 855 -33.77 -8.39 32.76
C VAL A 855 -33.91 -9.69 31.96
N PRO A 856 -34.18 -9.65 30.64
CA PRO A 856 -34.20 -10.83 29.77
C PRO A 856 -32.90 -11.64 29.84
N ALA A 857 -32.97 -12.97 29.73
CA ALA A 857 -31.80 -13.82 29.94
C ALA A 857 -30.75 -13.60 28.84
N GLY A 858 -31.19 -13.50 27.58
CA GLY A 858 -30.32 -13.20 26.44
C GLY A 858 -29.70 -11.79 26.49
N SER A 859 -30.28 -10.85 27.24
CA SER A 859 -29.76 -9.48 27.34
C SER A 859 -28.52 -9.36 28.20
N LEU A 860 -28.13 -10.39 28.95
CA LEU A 860 -26.83 -10.41 29.65
C LEU A 860 -25.64 -10.41 28.68
N SER A 861 -25.86 -10.83 27.43
CA SER A 861 -24.87 -10.70 26.36
C SER A 861 -24.50 -9.24 26.06
N VAL A 862 -25.23 -8.23 26.57
CA VAL A 862 -24.81 -6.82 26.46
C VAL A 862 -23.40 -6.58 27.03
N PHE A 863 -23.03 -7.28 28.11
CA PHE A 863 -21.70 -7.16 28.72
C PHE A 863 -20.59 -7.72 27.83
N LEU A 864 -20.90 -8.71 26.99
CA LEU A 864 -20.00 -9.23 25.96
C LEU A 864 -19.67 -8.11 24.95
N PHE A 865 -20.70 -7.48 24.38
CA PHE A 865 -20.54 -6.42 23.38
C PHE A 865 -19.92 -5.14 23.94
N ILE A 866 -20.26 -4.74 25.16
CA ILE A 866 -19.59 -3.63 25.85
C ILE A 866 -18.10 -3.91 26.02
N SER A 867 -17.74 -5.15 26.42
CA SER A 867 -16.34 -5.54 26.56
C SER A 867 -15.59 -5.48 25.23
N ILE A 868 -16.17 -6.03 24.16
CA ILE A 868 -15.58 -5.98 22.81
C ILE A 868 -15.32 -4.53 22.39
N LEU A 869 -16.29 -3.64 22.55
CA LEU A 869 -16.16 -2.22 22.20
C LEU A 869 -15.08 -1.50 23.02
N LEU A 870 -15.08 -1.75 24.33
CA LEU A 870 -14.13 -1.16 25.26
C LEU A 870 -12.70 -1.58 24.92
N PHE A 871 -12.44 -2.88 24.81
CA PHE A 871 -11.09 -3.39 24.55
C PHE A 871 -10.60 -3.09 23.14
N THR A 872 -11.47 -3.08 22.13
CA THR A 872 -11.09 -2.64 20.77
C THR A 872 -10.64 -1.18 20.78
N SER A 873 -11.39 -0.30 21.44
CA SER A 873 -11.05 1.13 21.55
C SER A 873 -9.77 1.38 22.36
N ILE A 874 -9.58 0.65 23.46
CA ILE A 874 -8.39 0.76 24.31
C ILE A 874 -7.14 0.25 23.58
N ASN A 875 -7.28 -0.86 22.82
CA ASN A 875 -6.15 -1.49 22.15
C ASN A 875 -5.43 -0.52 21.21
N GLU A 876 -6.18 0.19 20.37
CA GLU A 876 -5.61 1.14 19.41
C GLU A 876 -5.01 2.39 20.07
N ARG A 877 -5.68 2.94 21.10
CA ARG A 877 -5.26 4.21 21.72
C ARG A 877 -4.15 4.05 22.75
N VAL A 878 -4.17 2.96 23.52
CA VAL A 878 -3.33 2.79 24.71
C VAL A 878 -2.38 1.63 24.51
N THR A 879 -2.90 0.42 24.27
CA THR A 879 -2.09 -0.81 24.24
C THR A 879 -1.04 -0.76 23.13
N VAL A 880 -1.41 -0.38 21.90
CA VAL A 880 -0.47 -0.27 20.78
C VAL A 880 0.57 0.84 21.01
N ARG A 881 0.19 1.98 21.58
CA ARG A 881 1.14 3.08 21.87
C ARG A 881 2.17 2.67 22.93
N ILE A 882 1.72 2.03 24.00
CA ILE A 882 2.61 1.53 25.06
C ILE A 882 3.49 0.40 24.50
N ALA A 883 2.93 -0.54 23.76
CA ALA A 883 3.69 -1.63 23.16
C ALA A 883 4.74 -1.13 22.17
N ARG A 884 4.46 -0.12 21.35
CA ARG A 884 5.48 0.53 20.48
C ARG A 884 6.62 1.14 21.31
N LYS A 885 6.29 1.77 22.44
CA LYS A 885 7.29 2.38 23.34
C LYS A 885 8.18 1.34 24.02
N ILE A 886 7.64 0.15 24.32
CA ILE A 886 8.37 -0.93 25.03
C ILE A 886 9.12 -1.85 24.06
N THR A 887 8.49 -2.25 22.97
CA THR A 887 9.03 -3.25 22.02
C THR A 887 9.91 -2.64 20.94
N HIS A 888 9.91 -1.31 20.78
CA HIS A 888 10.56 -0.59 19.68
C HIS A 888 10.15 -1.05 18.27
N ASN A 889 9.12 -1.88 18.15
CA ASN A 889 8.56 -2.34 16.88
C ASN A 889 7.46 -1.38 16.42
N SER A 890 7.48 -0.99 15.14
CA SER A 890 6.49 -0.10 14.51
C SER A 890 5.05 -0.62 14.61
N GLN A 891 4.84 -1.93 14.75
CA GLN A 891 3.51 -2.54 14.92
C GLN A 891 3.06 -2.65 16.39
N GLY A 892 3.96 -2.49 17.37
CA GLY A 892 3.67 -2.63 18.80
C GLY A 892 3.47 -4.08 19.24
N ILE A 893 2.29 -4.68 18.98
CA ILE A 893 1.97 -6.08 19.29
C ILE A 893 1.72 -6.83 17.99
N THR A 894 2.42 -7.93 17.77
CA THR A 894 2.28 -8.77 16.56
C THR A 894 0.91 -9.44 16.49
N SER A 895 0.45 -9.78 15.29
CA SER A 895 -0.87 -10.39 15.07
C SER A 895 -1.02 -11.73 15.80
N LEU A 896 0.04 -12.56 15.89
CA LEU A 896 0.01 -13.83 16.63
C LEU A 896 -0.01 -13.62 18.14
N GLN A 897 0.67 -12.59 18.68
CA GLN A 897 0.55 -12.25 20.09
C GLN A 897 -0.87 -11.85 20.47
N ARG A 898 -1.59 -11.12 19.61
CA ARG A 898 -3.02 -10.79 19.81
C ARG A 898 -3.88 -12.05 19.86
N VAL A 899 -3.66 -12.99 18.92
CA VAL A 899 -4.35 -14.30 18.95
C VAL A 899 -4.04 -15.07 20.24
N GLY A 900 -2.79 -15.09 20.68
CA GLY A 900 -2.37 -15.73 21.93
C GLY A 900 -3.05 -15.13 23.17
N ILE A 901 -3.14 -13.79 23.26
CA ILE A 901 -3.87 -13.11 24.35
C ILE A 901 -5.34 -13.53 24.34
N GLY A 902 -5.98 -13.58 23.17
CA GLY A 902 -7.37 -14.02 23.06
C GLY A 902 -7.60 -15.46 23.51
N LEU A 903 -6.70 -16.39 23.12
CA LEU A 903 -6.72 -17.78 23.57
C LEU A 903 -6.52 -17.90 25.09
N LEU A 904 -5.62 -17.10 25.67
CA LEU A 904 -5.41 -17.08 27.12
C LEU A 904 -6.64 -16.58 27.87
N LEU A 905 -7.24 -15.47 27.41
CA LEU A 905 -8.44 -14.91 28.01
C LEU A 905 -9.63 -15.87 27.91
N SER A 906 -9.75 -16.66 26.83
CA SER A 906 -10.82 -17.67 26.72
C SER A 906 -10.69 -18.78 27.78
N ILE A 907 -9.46 -19.20 28.11
CA ILE A 907 -9.19 -20.15 29.21
C ILE A 907 -9.65 -19.55 30.54
N VAL A 908 -9.22 -18.31 30.84
CA VAL A 908 -9.60 -17.61 32.07
C VAL A 908 -11.12 -17.45 32.15
N GLY A 909 -11.78 -17.15 31.03
CA GLY A 909 -13.24 -17.06 30.92
C GLY A 909 -13.93 -18.38 31.26
N MET A 910 -13.45 -19.52 30.76
CA MET A 910 -14.00 -20.84 31.09
C MET A 910 -13.77 -21.26 32.54
N VAL A 911 -12.61 -20.90 33.12
CA VAL A 911 -12.36 -21.10 34.56
C VAL A 911 -13.35 -20.28 35.38
N ALA A 912 -13.57 -19.02 35.03
CA ALA A 912 -14.58 -18.19 35.69
C ALA A 912 -15.99 -18.80 35.57
N SER A 913 -16.39 -19.24 34.37
CA SER A 913 -17.67 -19.93 34.14
C SER A 913 -17.83 -21.19 35.00
N ALA A 914 -16.78 -22.01 35.11
CA ALA A 914 -16.80 -23.23 35.92
C ALA A 914 -16.98 -22.93 37.41
N LEU A 915 -16.26 -21.91 37.92
CA LEU A 915 -16.36 -21.49 39.33
C LEU A 915 -17.73 -20.89 39.65
N VAL A 916 -18.25 -20.03 38.78
CA VAL A 916 -19.57 -19.42 38.95
C VAL A 916 -20.67 -20.48 38.90
N GLU A 917 -20.58 -21.44 37.96
CA GLU A 917 -21.57 -22.52 37.87
C GLU A 917 -21.55 -23.45 39.08
N LYS A 918 -20.35 -23.81 39.57
CA LYS A 918 -20.22 -24.58 40.81
C LYS A 918 -20.90 -23.86 41.97
N ARG A 919 -20.60 -22.57 42.16
CA ARG A 919 -21.17 -21.76 43.23
C ARG A 919 -22.69 -21.60 43.09
N ARG A 920 -23.19 -21.33 41.89
CA ARG A 920 -24.62 -21.23 41.57
C ARG A 920 -25.35 -22.52 41.96
N ARG A 921 -24.80 -23.67 41.56
CA ARG A 921 -25.38 -24.98 41.79
C ARG A 921 -25.39 -25.35 43.27
N GLU A 922 -24.30 -25.11 44.01
CA GLU A 922 -24.23 -25.38 45.45
C GLU A 922 -25.28 -24.58 46.24
N HIS A 923 -25.46 -23.29 45.93
CA HIS A 923 -26.47 -22.46 46.59
C HIS A 923 -27.91 -22.90 46.22
N ALA A 924 -28.14 -23.29 44.97
CA ALA A 924 -29.44 -23.78 44.53
C ALA A 924 -29.83 -25.13 45.17
N ILE A 925 -28.87 -26.04 45.37
CA ILE A 925 -29.13 -27.38 45.94
C ILE A 925 -29.19 -27.33 47.47
N HIS A 926 -28.25 -26.68 48.13
CA HIS A 926 -28.14 -26.70 49.59
C HIS A 926 -28.99 -25.65 50.30
N HIS A 927 -29.14 -24.45 49.70
CA HIS A 927 -29.82 -23.32 50.35
C HIS A 927 -31.14 -22.95 49.66
N ASN A 928 -31.51 -23.65 48.57
CA ASN A 928 -32.67 -23.33 47.71
C ASN A 928 -32.75 -21.85 47.29
N PHE A 929 -31.60 -21.20 47.18
CA PHE A 929 -31.48 -19.76 46.94
C PHE A 929 -30.93 -19.49 45.53
N LYS A 930 -31.56 -18.55 44.80
CA LYS A 930 -31.12 -18.13 43.47
C LYS A 930 -30.16 -16.96 43.57
N ILE A 931 -28.89 -17.19 43.24
CA ILE A 931 -27.90 -16.13 43.15
C ILE A 931 -28.20 -15.16 42.00
N SER A 932 -27.71 -13.93 42.12
CA SER A 932 -27.87 -12.88 41.12
C SER A 932 -27.22 -13.26 39.78
N ALA A 933 -27.90 -13.02 38.67
CA ALA A 933 -27.41 -13.31 37.33
C ALA A 933 -26.20 -12.44 36.92
N PHE A 934 -25.94 -11.33 37.62
CA PHE A 934 -24.74 -10.50 37.41
C PHE A 934 -23.43 -11.21 37.78
N TRP A 935 -23.48 -12.35 38.48
CA TRP A 935 -22.31 -13.21 38.64
C TRP A 935 -21.82 -13.83 37.31
N LEU A 936 -22.62 -13.76 36.23
CA LEU A 936 -22.20 -14.14 34.87
C LEU A 936 -21.46 -13.02 34.13
N VAL A 937 -21.37 -11.81 34.68
CA VAL A 937 -20.65 -10.70 34.02
C VAL A 937 -19.17 -11.01 33.78
N PRO A 938 -18.40 -11.60 34.72
CA PRO A 938 -16.98 -11.87 34.50
C PRO A 938 -16.69 -12.74 33.28
N GLN A 939 -17.46 -13.81 33.07
CA GLN A 939 -17.28 -14.69 31.90
C GLN A 939 -17.62 -13.98 30.58
N PHE A 940 -18.71 -13.22 30.51
CA PHE A 940 -19.03 -12.40 29.33
C PHE A 940 -17.96 -11.34 29.06
N PHE A 941 -17.50 -10.65 30.11
CA PHE A 941 -16.52 -9.58 29.97
C PHE A 941 -15.15 -10.10 29.53
N ILE A 942 -14.67 -11.19 30.14
CA ILE A 942 -13.36 -11.79 29.82
C ILE A 942 -13.37 -12.41 28.42
N VAL A 943 -14.42 -13.15 28.05
CA VAL A 943 -14.52 -13.74 26.71
C VAL A 943 -14.67 -12.64 25.64
N GLY A 944 -15.42 -11.57 25.91
CA GLY A 944 -15.53 -10.42 25.00
C GLY A 944 -14.23 -9.64 24.83
N ALA A 945 -13.45 -9.49 25.91
CA ALA A 945 -12.09 -8.95 25.81
C ALA A 945 -11.20 -9.86 24.96
N GLY A 946 -11.30 -11.17 25.17
CA GLY A 946 -10.60 -12.18 24.37
C GLY A 946 -10.95 -12.10 22.88
N GLU A 947 -12.21 -11.86 22.53
CA GLU A 947 -12.66 -11.72 21.14
C GLU A 947 -12.07 -10.47 20.49
N ALA A 948 -12.03 -9.33 21.19
CA ALA A 948 -11.44 -8.10 20.65
C ALA A 948 -9.97 -8.32 20.20
N PHE A 949 -9.20 -9.13 20.91
CA PHE A 949 -7.83 -9.48 20.51
C PHE A 949 -7.76 -10.62 19.49
N ALA A 950 -8.50 -11.72 19.72
CA ALA A 950 -8.48 -12.90 18.84
C ALA A 950 -9.02 -12.58 17.44
N TYR A 951 -10.16 -11.90 17.34
CA TYR A 951 -10.80 -11.56 16.07
C TYR A 951 -9.87 -10.68 15.23
N VAL A 952 -9.41 -9.55 15.79
CA VAL A 952 -8.53 -8.60 15.08
C VAL A 952 -7.20 -9.25 14.73
N GLY A 953 -6.59 -10.00 15.67
CA GLY A 953 -5.33 -10.70 15.43
C GLY A 953 -5.43 -11.78 14.35
N GLN A 954 -6.51 -12.57 14.33
CA GLN A 954 -6.76 -13.58 13.30
C GLN A 954 -6.96 -12.94 11.93
N LEU A 955 -7.82 -11.94 11.85
CA LEU A 955 -8.14 -11.27 10.58
C LEU A 955 -6.89 -10.61 9.98
N GLU A 956 -6.14 -9.87 10.79
CA GLU A 956 -4.89 -9.23 10.39
C GLU A 956 -3.84 -10.26 9.93
N PHE A 957 -3.67 -11.34 10.69
CA PHE A 957 -2.75 -12.42 10.35
C PHE A 957 -3.09 -13.06 8.99
N PHE A 958 -4.34 -13.46 8.78
CA PHE A 958 -4.74 -14.11 7.53
C PHE A 958 -4.68 -13.17 6.33
N ILE A 959 -4.99 -11.88 6.49
CA ILE A 959 -4.88 -10.90 5.40
C ILE A 959 -3.42 -10.67 5.04
N ARG A 960 -2.54 -10.52 6.04
CA ARG A 960 -1.13 -10.18 5.82
C ARG A 960 -0.32 -11.32 5.22
N GLU A 961 -0.58 -12.54 5.69
CA GLU A 961 0.18 -13.71 5.27
C GLU A 961 -0.40 -14.38 4.01
N ALA A 962 -1.63 -14.02 3.60
CA ALA A 962 -2.20 -14.48 2.34
C ALA A 962 -1.45 -13.90 1.13
N PRO A 963 -1.38 -14.65 0.01
CA PRO A 963 -0.83 -14.14 -1.25
C PRO A 963 -1.72 -13.04 -1.85
N GLU A 964 -1.11 -12.15 -2.65
CA GLU A 964 -1.78 -10.95 -3.16
C GLU A 964 -2.97 -11.26 -4.06
N GLY A 965 -2.88 -12.29 -4.90
CA GLY A 965 -3.98 -12.76 -5.75
C GLY A 965 -5.13 -13.44 -5.00
N MET A 966 -5.00 -13.68 -3.69
CA MET A 966 -6.00 -14.42 -2.89
C MET A 966 -6.42 -13.67 -1.62
N LYS A 967 -6.21 -12.35 -1.55
CA LYS A 967 -6.60 -11.55 -0.38
C LYS A 967 -8.09 -11.68 -0.03
N SER A 968 -9.01 -11.85 -1.00
CA SER A 968 -10.44 -12.10 -0.71
C SER A 968 -10.70 -13.42 0.03
N MET A 969 -9.85 -14.42 -0.17
CA MET A 969 -9.94 -15.73 0.48
C MET A 969 -9.57 -15.68 1.96
N SER A 970 -8.76 -14.72 2.39
CA SER A 970 -8.35 -14.58 3.79
C SER A 970 -9.55 -14.43 4.74
N THR A 971 -10.57 -13.65 4.32
CA THR A 971 -11.85 -13.52 5.04
C THR A 971 -12.61 -14.85 5.08
N GLY A 972 -12.57 -15.64 4.00
CA GLY A 972 -13.16 -16.99 3.96
C GLY A 972 -12.49 -17.96 4.92
N LEU A 973 -11.15 -18.00 4.94
CA LEU A 973 -10.37 -18.79 5.89
C LEU A 973 -10.68 -18.38 7.34
N PHE A 974 -10.76 -17.08 7.61
CA PHE A 974 -11.18 -16.55 8.89
C PHE A 974 -12.60 -17.05 9.27
N LEU A 975 -13.61 -16.83 8.43
CA LEU A 975 -14.99 -17.26 8.70
C LEU A 975 -15.12 -18.79 8.90
N SER A 976 -14.27 -19.57 8.23
CA SER A 976 -14.25 -21.03 8.43
C SER A 976 -13.76 -21.43 9.83
N THR A 977 -12.89 -20.65 10.49
CA THR A 977 -12.50 -20.91 11.89
C THR A 977 -13.69 -20.77 12.84
N LEU A 978 -14.51 -19.73 12.64
CA LEU A 978 -15.74 -19.51 13.42
C LEU A 978 -16.68 -20.70 13.21
N SER A 979 -16.92 -21.05 11.94
CA SER A 979 -17.79 -22.16 11.56
C SER A 979 -17.36 -23.47 12.23
N MET A 980 -16.09 -23.85 12.09
CA MET A 980 -15.55 -25.06 12.69
C MET A 980 -15.62 -25.02 14.22
N GLY A 981 -15.39 -23.86 14.85
CA GLY A 981 -15.48 -23.72 16.31
C GLY A 981 -16.88 -24.02 16.84
N TYR A 982 -17.92 -23.53 16.16
CA TYR A 982 -19.31 -23.85 16.47
C TYR A 982 -19.63 -25.34 16.26
N PHE A 983 -19.16 -25.96 15.18
CA PHE A 983 -19.39 -27.38 14.93
C PHE A 983 -18.63 -28.27 15.94
N VAL A 984 -17.40 -27.90 16.32
CA VAL A 984 -16.64 -28.58 17.38
C VAL A 984 -17.38 -28.46 18.72
N SER A 985 -18.00 -27.33 19.03
CA SER A 985 -18.89 -27.22 20.20
C SER A 985 -20.03 -28.24 20.15
N SER A 986 -20.74 -28.34 19.01
CA SER A 986 -21.81 -29.32 18.84
C SER A 986 -21.33 -30.76 19.03
N LEU A 987 -20.16 -31.08 18.48
CA LEU A 987 -19.52 -32.39 18.60
C LEU A 987 -19.14 -32.68 20.05
N LEU A 988 -18.55 -31.73 20.76
CA LEU A 988 -18.17 -31.88 22.18
C LEU A 988 -19.39 -32.11 23.07
N VAL A 989 -20.47 -31.34 22.86
CA VAL A 989 -21.74 -31.55 23.57
C VAL A 989 -22.28 -32.96 23.31
N PHE A 990 -22.27 -33.42 22.05
CA PHE A 990 -22.70 -34.78 21.71
C PHE A 990 -21.84 -35.86 22.38
N VAL A 991 -20.51 -35.74 22.31
CA VAL A 991 -19.57 -36.68 22.92
C VAL A 991 -19.75 -36.74 24.43
N VAL A 992 -19.83 -35.58 25.10
CA VAL A 992 -20.04 -35.50 26.56
C VAL A 992 -21.40 -36.07 26.94
N GLN A 993 -22.45 -35.82 26.17
CA GLN A 993 -23.78 -36.39 26.42
C GLN A 993 -23.75 -37.92 26.39
N LYS A 994 -23.07 -38.49 25.38
CA LYS A 994 -22.95 -39.95 25.22
C LYS A 994 -22.04 -40.56 26.30
N ALA A 995 -20.86 -39.97 26.53
CA ALA A 995 -19.86 -40.47 27.48
C ALA A 995 -20.36 -40.41 28.94
N THR A 996 -21.08 -39.35 29.30
CA THR A 996 -21.57 -39.16 30.68
C THR A 996 -22.95 -39.77 30.91
N LYS A 997 -23.55 -40.41 29.90
CA LYS A 997 -24.96 -40.86 29.91
C LYS A 997 -25.92 -39.73 30.31
N GLY A 998 -25.65 -38.52 29.82
CA GLY A 998 -26.42 -37.31 30.13
C GLY A 998 -26.31 -36.80 31.57
N ARG A 999 -25.28 -37.19 32.33
CA ARG A 999 -25.10 -36.72 33.72
C ARG A 999 -24.64 -35.26 33.80
N TRP A 1000 -23.80 -34.82 32.86
CA TRP A 1000 -23.26 -33.46 32.90
C TRP A 1000 -24.26 -32.45 32.33
N LEU A 1001 -24.85 -32.73 31.18
CA LEU A 1001 -25.74 -31.81 30.45
C LEU A 1001 -27.21 -32.30 30.55
N LYS A 1002 -27.91 -31.85 31.60
CA LYS A 1002 -29.34 -32.12 31.81
C LYS A 1002 -30.16 -30.86 31.57
N SER A 1003 -31.40 -31.02 31.09
CA SER A 1003 -32.37 -29.92 30.92
C SER A 1003 -32.63 -29.17 32.24
N ASN A 1004 -32.55 -29.86 33.38
CA ASN A 1004 -32.50 -29.21 34.68
C ASN A 1004 -31.05 -29.02 35.11
N LEU A 1005 -30.55 -27.79 34.96
CA LEU A 1005 -29.18 -27.41 35.29
C LEU A 1005 -28.82 -27.62 36.77
N ASN A 1006 -29.78 -27.61 37.70
CA ASN A 1006 -29.51 -27.94 39.10
C ASN A 1006 -29.18 -29.42 39.30
N LYS A 1007 -29.70 -30.30 38.43
CA LYS A 1007 -29.45 -31.76 38.45
C LYS A 1007 -28.26 -32.16 37.56
N GLY A 1008 -27.80 -31.29 36.67
CA GLY A 1008 -26.62 -31.46 35.83
C GLY A 1008 -25.32 -31.05 36.55
N LYS A 1009 -24.19 -31.26 35.87
CA LYS A 1009 -22.85 -30.80 36.28
C LYS A 1009 -22.21 -30.02 35.13
N LEU A 1010 -22.77 -28.86 34.82
CA LEU A 1010 -22.30 -28.00 33.74
C LEU A 1010 -20.90 -27.42 34.02
N ASP A 1011 -20.54 -27.26 35.30
CA ASP A 1011 -19.21 -26.87 35.76
C ASP A 1011 -18.10 -27.78 35.22
N LEU A 1012 -18.33 -29.09 35.16
CA LEU A 1012 -17.37 -30.06 34.61
C LEU A 1012 -17.18 -29.91 33.09
N PHE A 1013 -18.22 -29.47 32.38
CA PHE A 1013 -18.11 -29.18 30.96
C PHE A 1013 -17.28 -27.91 30.71
N TYR A 1014 -17.45 -26.87 31.53
CA TYR A 1014 -16.58 -25.69 31.47
C TYR A 1014 -15.13 -26.00 31.85
N TRP A 1015 -14.89 -26.86 32.84
CA TRP A 1015 -13.54 -27.36 33.14
C TRP A 1015 -12.91 -28.14 31.98
N LEU A 1016 -13.69 -28.99 31.30
CA LEU A 1016 -13.22 -29.69 30.10
C LEU A 1016 -12.76 -28.69 29.01
N LEU A 1017 -13.55 -27.65 28.75
CA LEU A 1017 -13.18 -26.61 27.78
C LEU A 1017 -11.95 -25.81 28.23
N ALA A 1018 -11.80 -25.53 29.52
CA ALA A 1018 -10.60 -24.88 30.05
C ALA A 1018 -9.35 -25.74 29.84
N VAL A 1019 -9.40 -27.04 30.14
CA VAL A 1019 -8.29 -27.98 29.94
C VAL A 1019 -7.93 -28.13 28.46
N LEU A 1020 -8.93 -28.31 27.59
CA LEU A 1020 -8.71 -28.31 26.14
C LEU A 1020 -8.10 -26.98 25.68
N GLY A 1021 -8.53 -25.87 26.26
CA GLY A 1021 -7.99 -24.53 26.03
C GLY A 1021 -6.50 -24.45 26.34
N VAL A 1022 -6.07 -24.95 27.51
CA VAL A 1022 -4.65 -25.01 27.89
C VAL A 1022 -3.84 -25.84 26.90
N ILE A 1023 -4.32 -27.04 26.55
CA ILE A 1023 -3.63 -27.91 25.59
C ILE A 1023 -3.48 -27.21 24.24
N ASN A 1024 -4.56 -26.59 23.74
CA ASN A 1024 -4.56 -25.86 22.48
C ASN A 1024 -3.64 -24.63 22.51
N PHE A 1025 -3.56 -23.92 23.63
CA PHE A 1025 -2.67 -22.78 23.78
C PHE A 1025 -1.19 -23.19 23.73
N LEU A 1026 -0.83 -24.34 24.34
CA LEU A 1026 0.52 -24.90 24.24
C LEU A 1026 0.86 -25.31 22.80
N ILE A 1027 -0.09 -25.91 22.08
CA ILE A 1027 0.07 -26.25 20.65
C ILE A 1027 0.21 -24.98 19.81
N PHE A 1028 -0.58 -23.94 20.10
CA PHE A 1028 -0.49 -22.64 19.44
C PHE A 1028 0.91 -22.02 19.64
N ILE A 1029 1.46 -22.04 20.86
CA ILE A 1029 2.83 -21.57 21.11
C ILE A 1029 3.83 -22.36 20.27
N ALA A 1030 3.73 -23.69 20.24
CA ALA A 1030 4.62 -24.53 19.43
C ALA A 1030 4.55 -24.23 17.93
N PHE A 1031 3.35 -23.97 17.38
CA PHE A 1031 3.18 -23.61 15.96
C PHE A 1031 3.60 -22.18 15.66
N SER A 1032 3.28 -21.21 16.51
CA SER A 1032 3.66 -19.81 16.35
C SER A 1032 5.17 -19.60 16.42
N MET A 1033 5.88 -20.33 17.31
CA MET A 1033 7.34 -20.32 17.37
C MET A 1033 7.99 -20.84 16.08
N LYS A 1034 7.33 -21.78 15.39
CA LYS A 1034 7.81 -22.36 14.13
C LYS A 1034 7.37 -21.56 12.89
N HIS A 1035 6.46 -20.61 13.06
CA HIS A 1035 5.92 -19.84 11.95
C HIS A 1035 6.82 -18.64 11.67
N GLN A 1036 7.43 -18.63 10.49
CA GLN A 1036 8.12 -17.46 9.96
C GLN A 1036 7.10 -16.58 9.26
N TYR A 1037 6.96 -15.35 9.74
CA TYR A 1037 6.19 -14.34 9.05
C TYR A 1037 6.73 -14.14 7.64
N LYS A 1038 5.84 -13.95 6.67
CA LYS A 1038 6.21 -13.50 5.32
C LYS A 1038 7.07 -12.26 5.49
N VAL A 1039 8.31 -12.35 5.00
CA VAL A 1039 9.17 -11.19 4.85
C VAL A 1039 8.45 -10.26 3.88
N GLN A 1040 7.74 -9.28 4.43
CA GLN A 1040 7.42 -8.07 3.68
C GLN A 1040 8.77 -7.58 3.20
N LYS A 1041 9.00 -7.53 1.88
CA LYS A 1041 10.31 -7.34 1.25
C LYS A 1041 10.95 -6.04 1.78
N LEU A 1042 11.53 -6.16 2.95
CA LEU A 1042 12.45 -5.28 3.64
C LEU A 1042 13.75 -6.02 3.41
N SER A 1043 14.34 -5.82 2.24
CA SER A 1043 15.67 -6.32 1.96
C SER A 1043 16.66 -5.51 2.79
N SER A 1044 16.80 -5.89 4.06
CA SER A 1044 17.98 -5.66 4.89
C SER A 1044 17.81 -6.54 6.13
N ILE A 1045 18.82 -7.36 6.43
CA ILE A 1045 19.22 -7.92 7.75
C ILE A 1045 19.56 -9.43 7.72
N GLU A 1046 19.04 -10.28 6.82
CA GLU A 1046 19.34 -11.73 6.93
C GLU A 1046 20.75 -12.17 6.48
N ASP A 1047 21.51 -11.35 5.75
CA ASP A 1047 22.92 -11.65 5.43
C ASP A 1047 23.89 -11.46 6.63
N SER A 1048 23.42 -10.91 7.75
CA SER A 1048 24.27 -10.60 8.93
C SER A 1048 24.33 -11.71 9.99
N ALA A 1049 23.46 -12.71 9.91
CA ALA A 1049 23.36 -13.76 10.94
C ALA A 1049 24.28 -14.96 10.69
N GLU A 1050 24.62 -15.27 9.43
CA GLU A 1050 25.57 -16.33 9.10
C GLU A 1050 27.04 -15.91 9.29
N GLU A 1051 27.35 -14.60 9.28
CA GLU A 1051 28.69 -14.13 9.62
C GLU A 1051 28.99 -14.32 11.12
N LEU A 1052 28.03 -14.13 12.03
CA LEU A 1052 28.28 -14.18 13.48
C LEU A 1052 28.67 -15.56 14.04
N GLY A 1053 28.33 -16.65 13.34
CA GLY A 1053 28.79 -18.01 13.68
C GLY A 1053 30.27 -18.22 13.36
N SER A 1054 30.71 -17.68 12.22
CA SER A 1054 32.12 -17.76 11.76
C SER A 1054 33.07 -16.96 12.65
N TRP A 1055 32.63 -15.82 13.19
CA TRP A 1055 33.44 -14.97 14.09
C TRP A 1055 33.71 -15.59 15.47
N LYS A 1056 32.88 -16.53 15.95
CA LYS A 1056 33.11 -17.19 17.26
C LYS A 1056 34.16 -18.29 17.21
N ASP A 1057 34.25 -19.03 16.12
CA ASP A 1057 35.27 -20.07 15.96
C ASP A 1057 36.65 -19.46 15.63
N LEU A 1058 36.68 -18.32 14.94
CA LEU A 1058 37.91 -17.54 14.68
C LEU A 1058 38.45 -16.79 15.91
N THR A 1059 37.63 -16.55 16.94
CA THR A 1059 38.05 -15.84 18.17
C THR A 1059 38.58 -16.77 19.26
N LEU A 1060 38.27 -18.06 19.21
CA LEU A 1060 38.84 -19.06 20.11
C LEU A 1060 40.26 -19.48 19.67
N ASP A 1061 40.48 -19.71 18.37
CA ASP A 1061 41.80 -20.09 17.83
C ASP A 1061 42.83 -18.95 17.90
N ASN A 1062 42.36 -17.69 17.90
CA ASN A 1062 43.21 -16.51 18.09
C ASN A 1062 43.51 -16.18 19.56
N LYS A 1063 42.78 -16.77 20.52
CA LYS A 1063 43.04 -16.56 21.95
C LYS A 1063 44.13 -17.49 22.48
N GLU A 1064 44.21 -18.72 21.96
CA GLU A 1064 45.31 -19.65 22.30
C GLU A 1064 46.65 -19.19 21.70
N LYS A 1065 46.67 -18.65 20.48
CA LYS A 1065 47.90 -18.11 19.87
C LYS A 1065 48.42 -16.81 20.50
N LYS A 1066 47.56 -16.07 21.23
CA LYS A 1066 47.95 -14.82 21.88
C LYS A 1066 48.53 -15.04 23.29
N LEU A 1067 48.20 -16.16 23.94
CA LEU A 1067 48.79 -16.55 25.22
C LEU A 1067 50.22 -17.12 25.05
N GLU A 1068 50.54 -17.75 23.92
CA GLU A 1068 51.91 -18.21 23.63
C GLU A 1068 52.86 -17.10 23.14
N ALA A 1069 52.32 -15.95 22.71
CA ALA A 1069 53.12 -14.82 22.20
C ALA A 1069 53.53 -13.83 23.31
N ASP A 1070 52.74 -13.70 24.38
CA ASP A 1070 53.03 -12.81 25.50
C ASP A 1070 54.03 -13.41 26.52
N GLU A 1071 54.34 -14.71 26.43
CA GLU A 1071 55.37 -15.37 27.28
C GLU A 1071 56.80 -15.27 26.72
N LYS A 1072 57.00 -14.68 25.53
CA LYS A 1072 58.32 -14.59 24.86
C LYS A 1072 58.94 -13.19 24.80
N VAL A 1073 58.40 -12.21 25.54
CA VAL A 1073 58.93 -10.84 25.59
C VAL A 1073 59.48 -10.46 26.98
N GLU A 1074 59.51 -11.38 27.94
CA GLU A 1074 60.17 -11.20 29.25
C GLU A 1074 61.22 -12.30 29.58
N ALA A 1075 62.07 -12.67 28.62
CA ALA A 1075 63.27 -13.49 28.86
C ALA A 1075 64.49 -12.97 28.10
#